data_AF-A0A495J4W6-F1
#
_entry.id   AF-A0A495J4W6-F1
#
_cell.length_a   1.000
_cell.length_b   1.000
_cell.length_c   1.000
_cell.angle_alpha   90.00
_cell.angle_beta   90.00
_cell.angle_gamma   90.00
#
_symmetry.space_group_name_H-M   'P 1'
#
loop_
_entity.id
_entity.type
_entity.pdbx_description
1 polymer ?
#
loop_
_entity_poly.entity_id
_entity_poly.type
_entity_poly.pdbx_seq_one_letter_code
_entity_poly.pdbx_strand_id
1 'polypeptide(L)'
;MKNLYKKSLSLLSLVLMVMTGCSKKESEVKPIADRFQIVDTKSAVNGNLVDGTALTASNTFTLAYLNAAPGTSATISAEAINGLSIDPTPVTLSGNATVDVPLKGIPASDGTFTMTVKIDLGGTTYICTKIFNVDLPNITAITSSLPLAKLFNVNVVTSVNFEIYPRSTVLTITAPANTTVEVISTSPKGRTLKITPTSQFTAGDLVVTSTFMALPPLVQTIKLTAFSKGDGTATTPFELTDADRLNRVAYGLNYSYILANDITQATSTATGVVFAGTLDGNGKKISGCTINAATTDKLGYFGELSTSAVVKNLTLDNLNITGQSNIGGLAGINRGTVTNVIINGNLTGTTFVGGITGNNFGTIASCDISAFNVTGSNNIASLTPTVNSGSLQNANVILVVPTTLPTTMYGVSTPQAADFSFAPSTGTVTVVTTPANLTTAPIGGTQKLTLTPLTGFISGDLTVSLQSNKLSVLRTIKIFSKTQGSIFDAGDGSVGSPYLISTAAALDAVRNDVTKNYKIVNDITLTGQWVPIPSFSGSIDGQGFKVNNMTITTAITNDGWVNTNTGTIKNIRFANVNCNTSAPFGVVAGKNNGGTIQNVMVSGTVTSTNTVDVLGGIVGELAAGGKVTQCYTNLTMVASCGMVGGLVGRLTTSSGSTAEISFSTATGSIEENASKNRIGGILARAEGTVVGGGIVKNCLATLSITATGTATAVNVNGVGGIFGADQNAGIVPIDQCMFTGTISAGFSIGGIAGVGSSITNCLVVGMGPGNAFPTLRSTGVPQTGNIGGIAGTNKVKLVNCVVKNATFKAAATTNLMPVAGMVSTYQNGGYTANSFVGSTSLEGSPTPPNGDYIFRIAGTAGNSPGANAGNYAAASVTTALRTTAVGNDAAGLDGATANTTTQTFFQSTMGFDYSIWKTDTDGYPTLQHAGYNGGLATL
;
A
#
# COMPACT_ATOMS: atom_id res chain seq x y z
N MET A 1 1.78 75.72 64.31
CA MET A 1 3.19 76.09 64.56
C MET A 1 4.06 74.93 64.11
N LYS A 2 5.25 75.06 63.50
CA LYS A 2 5.86 76.01 62.53
C LYS A 2 7.21 75.32 62.15
N ASN A 3 7.55 74.87 60.93
CA ASN A 3 6.88 74.84 59.62
C ASN A 3 7.25 73.52 58.89
N LEU A 4 6.35 72.97 58.04
CA LEU A 4 6.61 72.23 56.78
C LEU A 4 5.23 71.82 56.20
N TYR A 5 4.70 72.59 55.26
CA TYR A 5 3.39 72.34 54.59
C TYR A 5 3.62 71.50 53.32
N LYS A 6 2.82 70.49 52.92
CA LYS A 6 1.35 70.29 52.73
C LYS A 6 0.81 70.73 51.35
N LYS A 7 0.10 69.77 50.71
CA LYS A 7 -0.91 69.90 49.61
C LYS A 7 -0.32 70.29 48.24
N SER A 8 -0.91 69.93 47.08
CA SER A 8 -2.20 69.32 46.66
C SER A 8 -2.00 68.62 45.31
N LEU A 9 -2.49 67.40 45.03
CA LEU A 9 -3.88 66.96 44.75
C LEU A 9 -4.45 67.31 43.33
N SER A 10 -4.13 66.48 42.34
CA SER A 10 -5.00 66.01 41.22
C SER A 10 -4.15 65.04 40.37
N LEU A 11 -4.43 63.74 40.26
CA LEU A 11 -5.54 63.06 39.56
C LEU A 11 -5.57 63.31 38.03
N LEU A 12 -5.53 62.20 37.28
CA LEU A 12 -5.83 62.08 35.84
C LEU A 12 -4.85 62.68 34.81
N SER A 13 -3.77 61.94 34.48
CA SER A 13 -3.54 61.43 33.11
C SER A 13 -2.25 60.57 32.96
N LEU A 14 -2.40 59.40 32.34
CA LEU A 14 -1.47 58.70 31.42
C LEU A 14 0.08 58.73 31.65
N VAL A 15 0.66 57.52 31.86
CA VAL A 15 1.93 57.02 31.23
C VAL A 15 3.26 57.66 31.74
N LEU A 16 4.37 56.98 32.09
CA LEU A 16 5.04 55.76 31.59
C LEU A 16 5.91 55.06 32.68
N MET A 17 6.35 53.82 32.42
CA MET A 17 7.21 52.97 33.27
C MET A 17 8.62 53.53 33.62
N VAL A 18 9.17 53.12 34.78
CA VAL A 18 10.62 52.92 34.98
C VAL A 18 10.93 51.42 34.97
N MET A 19 10.85 50.81 33.79
CA MET A 19 11.52 49.53 33.54
C MET A 19 12.97 49.80 33.14
N THR A 20 13.84 48.80 33.31
CA THR A 20 15.18 48.74 32.69
C THR A 20 15.04 48.61 31.16
N GLY A 21 14.66 49.72 30.52
CA GLY A 21 14.23 49.75 29.11
C GLY A 21 13.61 51.08 28.72
N CYS A 22 14.47 52.09 28.57
CA CYS A 22 14.32 53.27 27.68
C CYS A 22 12.89 53.69 27.27
N SER A 23 12.45 54.83 27.79
CA SER A 23 11.13 55.46 27.62
C SER A 23 10.60 55.57 26.18
N LYS A 24 9.67 54.69 25.81
CA LYS A 24 8.99 54.63 24.50
C LYS A 24 8.03 55.81 24.29
N LYS A 25 8.05 56.42 23.10
CA LYS A 25 7.01 57.36 22.65
C LYS A 25 5.72 56.60 22.36
N GLU A 26 4.65 56.80 23.14
CA GLU A 26 3.36 56.13 22.88
C GLU A 26 2.58 56.71 21.70
N SER A 27 2.91 57.92 21.23
CA SER A 27 2.22 58.59 20.12
C SER A 27 2.67 58.14 18.71
N GLU A 28 3.52 57.13 18.57
CA GLU A 28 3.82 56.53 17.26
C GLU A 28 2.82 55.41 16.93
N VAL A 29 2.13 55.56 15.80
CA VAL A 29 1.23 54.55 15.21
C VAL A 29 2.05 53.47 14.50
N LYS A 30 2.88 52.75 15.28
CA LYS A 30 3.71 51.62 14.83
C LYS A 30 3.65 50.44 15.83
N PRO A 31 3.73 49.18 15.35
CA PRO A 31 3.86 48.01 16.22
C PRO A 31 5.08 48.10 17.16
N ILE A 32 4.98 47.53 18.35
CA ILE A 32 6.03 47.66 19.38
C ILE A 32 7.39 47.10 18.91
N ALA A 33 7.36 46.07 18.07
CA ALA A 33 8.55 45.47 17.46
C ALA A 33 9.30 46.41 16.50
N ASP A 34 8.60 47.39 15.91
CA ASP A 34 9.11 48.32 14.89
C ASP A 34 9.38 49.73 15.44
N ARG A 35 9.11 49.95 16.74
CA ARG A 35 9.48 51.18 17.44
C ARG A 35 10.97 51.18 17.75
N PHE A 36 11.55 52.38 17.86
CA PHE A 36 12.90 52.55 18.37
C PHE A 36 13.04 51.91 19.75
N GLN A 37 14.06 51.07 19.94
CA GLN A 37 14.38 50.40 21.19
C GLN A 37 15.87 50.51 21.47
N ILE A 38 16.25 50.56 22.74
CA ILE A 38 17.66 50.49 23.15
C ILE A 38 17.90 49.13 23.80
N VAL A 39 18.96 48.46 23.33
CA VAL A 39 19.31 47.10 23.73
C VAL A 39 20.32 47.19 24.86
N ASP A 40 19.82 47.33 26.09
CA ASP A 40 20.69 47.52 27.26
C ASP A 40 21.81 46.46 27.33
N THR A 41 21.51 45.17 27.19
CA THR A 41 22.51 44.09 27.24
C THR A 41 23.61 44.14 26.17
N LYS A 42 23.46 44.97 25.12
CA LYS A 42 24.47 45.21 24.07
C LYS A 42 25.06 46.62 24.11
N SER A 43 24.48 47.55 24.88
CA SER A 43 25.09 48.85 25.16
C SER A 43 26.28 48.66 26.10
N ALA A 44 27.38 49.36 25.85
CA ALA A 44 28.67 49.10 26.49
C ALA A 44 29.40 50.39 26.88
N VAL A 45 30.25 50.28 27.89
CA VAL A 45 31.25 51.29 28.25
C VAL A 45 32.58 50.82 27.67
N ASN A 46 33.15 51.60 26.77
CA ASN A 46 34.36 51.25 26.04
C ASN A 46 35.57 52.05 26.55
N GLY A 47 36.76 51.52 26.23
CA GLY A 47 38.03 52.05 26.71
C GLY A 47 38.25 51.77 28.20
N ASN A 48 39.50 51.84 28.64
CA ASN A 48 39.83 51.69 30.05
C ASN A 48 39.57 53.00 30.78
N LEU A 49 38.88 52.94 31.92
CA LEU A 49 38.65 54.08 32.80
C LEU A 49 39.58 53.94 34.00
N VAL A 50 40.44 54.93 34.20
CA VAL A 50 41.48 54.89 35.23
C VAL A 50 41.40 56.16 36.06
N ASP A 51 41.39 56.00 37.38
CA ASP A 51 41.31 57.10 38.33
C ASP A 51 42.44 58.14 38.09
N GLY A 52 42.06 59.42 38.09
CA GLY A 52 42.93 60.55 37.78
C GLY A 52 43.41 60.65 36.31
N THR A 53 43.01 59.74 35.42
CA THR A 53 43.55 59.68 34.05
C THR A 53 42.60 60.29 33.02
N ALA A 54 43.11 61.18 32.18
CA ALA A 54 42.32 61.81 31.11
C ALA A 54 41.84 60.78 30.08
N LEU A 55 40.60 60.93 29.64
CA LEU A 55 39.99 60.05 28.64
C LEU A 55 40.60 60.22 27.25
N THR A 56 40.55 59.15 26.48
CA THR A 56 40.98 59.08 25.08
C THR A 56 39.77 59.00 24.14
N ALA A 57 39.99 59.15 22.83
CA ALA A 57 38.95 58.92 21.81
C ALA A 57 38.40 57.48 21.80
N SER A 58 39.07 56.51 22.45
CA SER A 58 38.57 55.14 22.62
C SER A 58 37.60 54.97 23.80
N ASN A 59 37.52 55.97 24.67
CA ASN A 59 36.57 55.98 25.78
C ASN A 59 35.22 56.48 25.29
N THR A 60 34.40 55.56 24.77
CA THR A 60 33.05 55.84 24.27
C THR A 60 32.00 55.10 25.10
N PHE A 61 30.77 55.60 25.05
CA PHE A 61 29.59 54.83 25.38
C PHE A 61 28.98 54.32 24.06
N THR A 62 28.97 52.99 23.87
CA THR A 62 28.17 52.39 22.80
C THR A 62 26.71 52.33 23.26
N LEU A 63 25.85 53.05 22.55
CA LEU A 63 24.42 52.81 22.57
C LEU A 63 24.07 51.77 21.51
N ALA A 64 23.61 50.59 21.93
CA ALA A 64 23.00 49.62 21.02
C ALA A 64 21.49 49.87 20.89
N TYR A 65 20.97 49.88 19.67
CA TYR A 65 19.56 50.17 19.40
C TYR A 65 18.98 49.35 18.24
N LEU A 66 17.65 49.29 18.20
CA LEU A 66 16.85 48.67 17.15
C LEU A 66 15.86 49.69 16.58
N ASN A 67 15.54 49.53 15.30
CA ASN A 67 14.49 50.20 14.54
C ASN A 67 14.54 51.74 14.54
N ALA A 68 15.74 52.32 14.43
CA ALA A 68 15.83 53.73 14.04
C ALA A 68 15.38 53.89 12.58
N ALA A 69 14.58 54.91 12.27
CA ALA A 69 14.29 55.23 10.88
C ALA A 69 15.58 55.73 10.18
N PRO A 70 15.80 55.46 8.88
CA PRO A 70 17.03 55.86 8.20
C PRO A 70 17.26 57.37 8.27
N GLY A 71 18.42 57.78 8.80
CA GLY A 71 18.78 59.20 8.91
C GLY A 71 18.19 59.94 10.10
N THR A 72 17.69 59.25 11.13
CA THR A 72 17.06 59.93 12.28
C THR A 72 18.11 60.64 13.14
N SER A 73 17.97 61.96 13.31
CA SER A 73 18.83 62.74 14.22
C SER A 73 18.43 62.53 15.68
N ALA A 74 19.42 62.22 16.52
CA ALA A 74 19.31 62.10 17.98
C ALA A 74 20.44 62.86 18.68
N THR A 75 20.27 63.20 19.95
CA THR A 75 21.33 63.76 20.80
C THR A 75 21.53 62.86 22.03
N ILE A 76 22.74 62.36 22.26
CA ILE A 76 23.05 61.53 23.43
C ILE A 76 23.82 62.37 24.46
N SER A 77 23.46 62.28 25.74
CA SER A 77 24.10 63.02 26.83
C SER A 77 24.06 62.25 28.15
N ALA A 78 24.91 62.61 29.11
CA ALA A 78 24.88 62.08 30.47
C ALA A 78 25.44 63.13 31.44
N GLU A 79 24.78 63.30 32.58
CA GLU A 79 25.23 64.18 33.66
C GLU A 79 26.49 63.62 34.33
N ALA A 80 27.30 64.50 34.92
CA ALA A 80 28.59 64.13 35.47
C ALA A 80 28.46 63.24 36.73
N ILE A 81 28.96 62.00 36.66
CA ILE A 81 29.04 61.05 37.78
C ILE A 81 30.47 60.50 37.85
N ASN A 82 31.07 60.52 39.05
CA ASN A 82 32.48 60.15 39.29
C ASN A 82 33.48 60.85 38.34
N GLY A 83 33.22 62.12 38.01
CA GLY A 83 34.05 62.91 37.08
C GLY A 83 33.87 62.57 35.59
N LEU A 84 32.96 61.66 35.24
CA LEU A 84 32.64 61.24 33.87
C LEU A 84 31.26 61.74 33.43
N SER A 85 31.17 62.25 32.21
CA SER A 85 29.92 62.72 31.59
C SER A 85 29.88 62.35 30.10
N ILE A 86 28.76 62.63 29.43
CA ILE A 86 28.66 62.67 27.97
C ILE A 86 28.09 64.03 27.61
N ASP A 87 28.88 64.87 26.93
CA ASP A 87 28.38 66.14 26.37
C ASP A 87 27.26 65.84 25.35
N PRO A 88 26.24 66.71 25.21
CA PRO A 88 25.18 66.57 24.21
C PRO A 88 25.75 66.38 22.80
N THR A 89 25.78 65.13 22.34
CA THR A 89 26.43 64.69 21.10
C THR A 89 25.36 64.34 20.07
N PRO A 90 25.22 65.14 18.98
CA PRO A 90 24.33 64.80 17.88
C PRO A 90 24.83 63.58 17.12
N VAL A 91 23.94 62.65 16.82
CA VAL A 91 24.21 61.41 16.08
C VAL A 91 23.08 61.10 15.10
N THR A 92 23.42 60.44 14.00
CA THR A 92 22.45 59.98 12.99
C THR A 92 22.24 58.49 13.12
N LEU A 93 21.02 58.07 13.45
CA LEU A 93 20.65 56.67 13.69
C LEU A 93 19.99 56.06 12.44
N SER A 94 20.18 54.76 12.24
CA SER A 94 19.55 54.01 11.14
C SER A 94 19.47 52.51 11.44
N GLY A 95 18.28 51.93 11.29
CA GLY A 95 18.04 50.49 11.42
C GLY A 95 18.36 49.91 12.81
N ASN A 96 18.93 48.71 12.80
CA ASN A 96 19.38 47.97 13.98
C ASN A 96 20.90 48.05 14.04
N ALA A 97 21.43 48.90 14.92
CA ALA A 97 22.84 49.27 14.92
C ALA A 97 23.33 49.69 16.31
N THR A 98 24.63 49.99 16.37
CA THR A 98 25.30 50.62 17.51
C THR A 98 25.75 52.02 17.10
N VAL A 99 25.74 52.96 18.05
CA VAL A 99 26.41 54.26 17.89
C VAL A 99 27.26 54.54 19.11
N ASP A 100 28.46 55.03 18.86
CA ASP A 100 29.42 55.39 19.89
C ASP A 100 29.41 56.90 20.09
N VAL A 101 29.36 57.33 21.34
CA VAL A 101 29.54 58.74 21.72
C VAL A 101 30.68 58.89 22.73
N PRO A 102 31.49 59.95 22.63
CA PRO A 102 32.65 60.12 23.49
C PRO A 102 32.22 60.34 24.95
N LEU A 103 32.86 59.61 25.86
CA LEU A 103 32.88 59.97 27.26
C LEU A 103 33.78 61.19 27.44
N LYS A 104 33.44 62.06 28.40
CA LYS A 104 34.20 63.26 28.73
C LYS A 104 34.50 63.31 30.23
N GLY A 105 35.59 63.98 30.58
CA GLY A 105 35.99 64.25 31.96
C GLY A 105 37.24 63.46 32.36
N ILE A 106 37.39 63.23 33.66
CA ILE A 106 38.49 62.50 34.28
C ILE A 106 37.85 61.68 35.42
N PRO A 107 37.99 60.33 35.46
CA PRO A 107 37.48 59.54 36.56
C PRO A 107 38.08 60.01 37.90
N ALA A 108 37.23 60.20 38.91
CA ALA A 108 37.60 60.88 40.17
C ALA A 108 37.83 59.97 41.38
N SER A 109 37.54 58.67 41.24
CA SER A 109 37.78 57.62 42.25
C SER A 109 37.74 56.25 41.57
N ASP A 110 38.57 55.32 42.04
CA ASP A 110 38.48 53.91 41.67
C ASP A 110 37.17 53.24 42.16
N GLY A 111 36.85 52.10 41.55
CA GLY A 111 35.71 51.25 41.94
C GLY A 111 34.63 51.14 40.87
N THR A 112 33.45 50.69 41.29
CA THR A 112 32.32 50.41 40.38
C THR A 112 31.14 51.30 40.72
N PHE A 113 30.59 51.99 39.72
CA PHE A 113 29.41 52.85 39.87
C PHE A 113 28.46 52.73 38.68
N THR A 114 27.27 53.34 38.79
CA THR A 114 26.23 53.28 37.75
C THR A 114 25.93 54.69 37.21
N MET A 115 25.85 54.85 35.89
CA MET A 115 25.48 56.11 35.23
C MET A 115 24.29 55.92 34.29
N THR A 116 23.41 56.93 34.24
CA THR A 116 22.25 57.00 33.34
C THR A 116 22.54 57.92 32.17
N VAL A 117 22.51 57.37 30.96
CA VAL A 117 22.69 58.07 29.68
C VAL A 117 21.31 58.39 29.10
N LYS A 118 21.11 59.65 28.67
CA LYS A 118 19.90 60.18 28.02
C LYS A 118 20.08 60.23 26.50
N ILE A 119 19.02 59.94 25.75
CA ILE A 119 19.00 59.90 24.28
C ILE A 119 17.76 60.67 23.78
N ASP A 120 17.95 61.88 23.28
CA ASP A 120 16.88 62.75 22.78
C ASP A 120 16.67 62.56 21.28
N LEU A 121 15.54 61.96 20.90
CA LEU A 121 15.19 61.57 19.53
C LEU A 121 13.89 62.25 19.10
N GLY A 122 13.92 63.16 18.12
CA GLY A 122 12.71 63.81 17.59
C GLY A 122 11.80 64.44 18.66
N GLY A 123 12.41 65.11 19.65
CA GLY A 123 11.72 65.70 20.81
C GLY A 123 11.26 64.69 21.88
N THR A 124 11.93 63.54 22.04
CA THR A 124 11.57 62.53 23.05
C THR A 124 12.81 61.86 23.64
N THR A 125 12.92 61.85 24.96
CA THR A 125 14.07 61.33 25.71
C THR A 125 13.90 59.84 26.06
N TYR A 126 14.91 59.04 25.75
CA TYR A 126 15.10 57.65 26.19
C TYR A 126 16.26 57.57 27.21
N ILE A 127 16.31 56.54 28.07
CA ILE A 127 17.30 56.42 29.17
C ILE A 127 17.94 55.02 29.32
N CYS A 128 19.25 54.92 29.13
CA CYS A 128 20.05 53.68 29.28
C CYS A 128 20.91 53.75 30.53
N THR A 129 20.97 52.69 31.34
CA THR A 129 21.67 52.72 32.64
C THR A 129 22.78 51.67 32.67
N LYS A 130 24.03 52.09 32.86
CA LYS A 130 25.19 51.19 32.78
C LYS A 130 26.15 51.27 33.95
N ILE A 131 26.82 50.14 34.19
CA ILE A 131 27.89 49.98 35.16
C ILE A 131 29.21 50.43 34.53
N PHE A 132 29.91 51.30 35.24
CA PHE A 132 31.24 51.82 34.90
C PHE A 132 32.22 51.26 35.93
N ASN A 133 33.34 50.70 35.45
CA ASN A 133 34.42 50.19 36.28
C ASN A 133 35.63 51.10 36.10
N VAL A 134 36.04 51.76 37.17
CA VAL A 134 37.26 52.56 37.24
C VAL A 134 38.34 51.75 37.95
N ASP A 135 39.48 51.62 37.30
CA ASP A 135 40.66 50.94 37.82
C ASP A 135 41.63 51.96 38.44
N LEU A 136 42.48 51.49 39.37
CA LEU A 136 43.49 52.31 40.02
C LEU A 136 44.56 52.80 39.00
N PRO A 137 45.21 53.95 39.25
CA PRO A 137 46.31 54.41 38.42
C PRO A 137 47.56 53.54 38.61
N ASN A 138 48.49 53.61 37.64
CA ASN A 138 49.82 53.00 37.70
C ASN A 138 49.86 51.45 37.80
N ILE A 139 48.86 50.75 37.27
CA ILE A 139 48.88 49.28 37.22
C ILE A 139 49.96 48.79 36.25
N THR A 140 50.81 47.87 36.70
CA THR A 140 52.02 47.44 35.97
C THR A 140 51.87 46.12 35.19
N ALA A 141 50.86 45.30 35.51
CA ALA A 141 50.61 44.02 34.86
C ALA A 141 49.13 43.63 34.94
N ILE A 142 48.67 42.83 33.97
CA ILE A 142 47.40 42.12 34.05
C ILE A 142 47.62 40.83 34.83
N THR A 143 46.76 40.53 35.80
CA THR A 143 46.76 39.28 36.57
C THR A 143 45.42 38.57 36.42
N SER A 144 45.47 37.24 36.36
CA SER A 144 44.30 36.39 36.08
C SER A 144 44.43 35.07 36.82
N SER A 145 43.35 34.58 37.42
CA SER A 145 43.30 33.26 38.06
C SER A 145 42.83 32.14 37.13
N LEU A 146 42.74 32.38 35.81
CA LEU A 146 42.52 31.31 34.82
C LEU A 146 43.66 30.28 34.90
N PRO A 147 43.34 28.96 34.86
CA PRO A 147 44.34 27.92 34.97
C PRO A 147 45.22 27.85 33.73
N LEU A 148 46.55 27.76 33.92
CA LEU A 148 47.52 27.45 32.85
C LEU A 148 47.60 25.93 32.54
N ALA A 149 46.69 25.13 33.12
CA ALA A 149 46.71 23.67 33.07
C ALA A 149 45.80 23.10 31.96
N LYS A 150 45.87 21.78 31.75
CA LYS A 150 44.92 21.04 30.92
C LYS A 150 43.61 20.85 31.68
N LEU A 151 42.48 21.17 31.03
CA LEU A 151 41.13 20.93 31.53
C LEU A 151 40.58 19.64 30.91
N PHE A 152 40.34 18.65 31.74
CA PHE A 152 39.78 17.34 31.37
C PHE A 152 38.26 17.32 31.52
N ASN A 153 37.61 16.30 30.94
CA ASN A 153 36.15 16.11 31.02
C ASN A 153 35.33 17.29 30.45
N VAL A 154 35.89 18.00 29.46
CA VAL A 154 35.18 19.01 28.67
C VAL A 154 34.30 18.31 27.62
N ASN A 155 33.54 17.31 28.07
CA ASN A 155 32.57 16.57 27.27
C ASN A 155 31.12 17.01 27.57
N VAL A 156 30.94 17.70 28.69
CA VAL A 156 29.72 18.42 29.12
C VAL A 156 30.02 19.91 29.31
N VAL A 157 28.97 20.74 29.49
CA VAL A 157 29.13 22.17 29.79
C VAL A 157 30.00 22.34 31.02
N THR A 158 31.12 23.03 30.85
CA THR A 158 32.16 23.20 31.87
C THR A 158 32.34 24.69 32.14
N SER A 159 32.19 25.11 33.40
CA SER A 159 32.33 26.51 33.82
C SER A 159 33.58 26.70 34.66
N VAL A 160 34.43 27.65 34.27
CA VAL A 160 35.63 28.05 35.03
C VAL A 160 35.41 29.47 35.55
N ASN A 161 35.28 29.61 36.87
CA ASN A 161 35.28 30.92 37.51
C ASN A 161 36.70 31.44 37.61
N PHE A 162 36.90 32.71 37.26
CA PHE A 162 38.19 33.39 37.33
C PHE A 162 38.03 34.85 37.73
N GLU A 163 39.06 35.37 38.37
CA GLU A 163 39.22 36.79 38.65
C GLU A 163 40.25 37.35 37.67
N ILE A 164 40.06 38.59 37.25
CA ILE A 164 41.00 39.31 36.42
C ILE A 164 41.11 40.75 36.91
N TYR A 165 42.35 41.23 37.00
CA TYR A 165 42.67 42.60 37.36
C TYR A 165 43.67 43.16 36.33
N PRO A 166 43.45 44.35 35.76
CA PRO A 166 42.39 45.33 36.05
C PRO A 166 40.96 44.89 35.70
N ARG A 167 39.94 45.53 36.29
CA ARG A 167 38.51 45.18 36.13
C ARG A 167 38.00 45.45 34.72
N SER A 168 38.47 46.52 34.08
CA SER A 168 38.12 46.90 32.69
C SER A 168 38.94 46.17 31.62
N THR A 169 39.70 45.13 31.98
CA THR A 169 40.47 44.31 31.02
C THR A 169 39.56 43.70 29.94
N VAL A 170 39.93 43.95 28.68
CA VAL A 170 39.28 43.40 27.49
C VAL A 170 39.79 41.97 27.27
N LEU A 171 38.88 41.07 26.88
CA LEU A 171 39.18 39.66 26.63
C LEU A 171 38.87 39.31 25.18
N THR A 172 39.89 38.85 24.45
CA THR A 172 39.74 38.18 23.16
C THR A 172 39.88 36.68 23.38
N ILE A 173 38.89 35.91 22.93
CA ILE A 173 38.83 34.46 23.13
C ILE A 173 38.90 33.75 21.78
N THR A 174 39.88 32.88 21.62
CA THR A 174 39.94 31.92 20.52
C THR A 174 39.55 30.56 21.05
N ALA A 175 38.31 30.15 20.78
CA ALA A 175 37.78 28.85 21.14
C ALA A 175 38.28 27.76 20.15
N PRO A 176 38.60 26.54 20.61
CA PRO A 176 38.89 25.44 19.71
C PRO A 176 37.61 25.00 18.96
N ALA A 177 37.81 24.39 17.80
CA ALA A 177 36.72 23.82 17.00
C ALA A 177 35.84 22.87 17.84
N ASN A 178 34.55 22.78 17.49
CA ASN A 178 33.55 22.00 18.24
C ASN A 178 33.30 22.48 19.68
N THR A 179 33.69 23.69 20.05
CA THR A 179 33.26 24.36 21.29
C THR A 179 32.70 25.74 21.03
N THR A 180 31.77 26.20 21.88
CA THR A 180 31.49 27.63 22.06
C THR A 180 31.96 28.05 23.45
N VAL A 181 32.58 29.22 23.52
CA VAL A 181 33.14 29.76 24.76
C VAL A 181 32.68 31.20 24.94
N GLU A 182 32.06 31.48 26.07
CA GLU A 182 31.49 32.78 26.40
C GLU A 182 31.80 33.18 27.85
N VAL A 183 31.91 34.49 28.10
CA VAL A 183 32.04 35.06 29.45
C VAL A 183 30.66 35.55 29.89
N ILE A 184 30.04 34.85 30.83
CA ILE A 184 28.61 35.00 31.15
C ILE A 184 28.32 35.79 32.43
N SER A 185 29.36 36.21 33.16
CA SER A 185 29.26 37.08 34.33
C SER A 185 30.20 38.27 34.18
N THR A 186 29.64 39.48 34.29
CA THR A 186 30.36 40.76 34.39
C THR A 186 30.33 41.33 35.81
N SER A 187 30.03 40.48 36.81
CA SER A 187 30.06 40.87 38.23
C SER A 187 31.44 41.43 38.62
N PRO A 188 31.52 42.55 39.37
CA PRO A 188 32.80 43.11 39.83
C PRO A 188 33.64 42.18 40.74
N LYS A 189 33.09 41.02 41.14
CA LYS A 189 33.71 40.02 42.01
C LYS A 189 33.92 38.64 41.36
N GLY A 190 33.95 38.57 40.02
CA GLY A 190 34.32 37.33 39.33
C GLY A 190 33.67 37.16 37.95
N ARG A 191 34.49 36.76 36.97
CA ARG A 191 34.05 36.37 35.63
C ARG A 191 33.88 34.84 35.57
N THR A 192 32.92 34.37 34.79
CA THR A 192 32.71 32.93 34.55
C THR A 192 32.90 32.66 33.08
N LEU A 193 33.89 31.82 32.76
CA LEU A 193 34.12 31.29 31.42
C LEU A 193 33.28 30.01 31.27
N LYS A 194 32.23 30.06 30.46
CA LYS A 194 31.39 28.90 30.15
C LYS A 194 31.85 28.30 28.84
N ILE A 195 32.28 27.04 28.90
CA ILE A 195 32.72 26.23 27.77
C ILE A 195 31.61 25.23 27.47
N THR A 196 31.04 25.30 26.26
CA THR A 196 30.00 24.40 25.78
C THR A 196 30.58 23.54 24.65
N PRO A 197 31.03 22.30 24.94
CA PRO A 197 31.49 21.38 23.90
C PRO A 197 30.30 20.81 23.13
N THR A 198 30.48 20.52 21.84
CA THR A 198 29.57 19.61 21.12
C THR A 198 29.95 18.16 21.42
N SER A 199 29.09 17.21 21.00
CA SER A 199 29.43 15.77 20.99
C SER A 199 30.63 15.43 20.10
N GLN A 200 31.05 16.35 19.21
CA GLN A 200 32.20 16.17 18.33
C GLN A 200 33.52 16.73 18.88
N PHE A 201 33.49 17.36 20.06
CA PHE A 201 34.72 17.85 20.68
C PHE A 201 35.56 16.71 21.25
N THR A 202 36.85 16.70 20.91
CA THR A 202 37.85 15.71 21.35
C THR A 202 38.94 16.38 22.19
N ALA A 203 39.70 17.29 21.58
CA ALA A 203 40.66 18.15 22.25
C ALA A 203 40.96 19.40 21.42
N GLY A 204 41.49 20.44 22.07
CA GLY A 204 41.95 21.65 21.40
C GLY A 204 42.43 22.72 22.39
N ASP A 205 43.17 23.70 21.89
CA ASP A 205 43.71 24.78 22.71
C ASP A 205 42.74 25.96 22.72
N LEU A 206 42.34 26.38 23.93
CA LEU A 206 41.58 27.61 24.19
C LEU A 206 42.58 28.71 24.53
N VAL A 207 42.58 29.80 23.76
CA VAL A 207 43.45 30.94 24.00
C VAL A 207 42.62 32.12 24.51
N VAL A 208 42.99 32.66 25.67
CA VAL A 208 42.42 33.88 26.24
C VAL A 208 43.50 34.95 26.25
N THR A 209 43.34 35.96 25.40
CA THR A 209 44.22 37.13 25.33
C THR A 209 43.57 38.29 26.06
N SER A 210 44.24 38.76 27.11
CA SER A 210 43.77 39.84 27.97
C SER A 210 44.54 41.13 27.69
N THR A 211 43.84 42.23 27.44
CA THR A 211 44.46 43.54 27.14
C THR A 211 43.88 44.67 27.99
N PHE A 212 44.77 45.58 28.39
CA PHE A 212 44.45 46.78 29.17
C PHE A 212 45.44 47.88 28.81
N MET A 213 44.94 49.00 28.28
CA MET A 213 45.75 50.14 27.82
C MET A 213 46.98 49.70 27.00
N ALA A 214 48.16 50.22 27.32
CA ALA A 214 49.44 49.88 26.69
C ALA A 214 50.24 48.81 27.45
N LEU A 215 49.61 48.06 28.38
CA LEU A 215 50.30 46.95 29.06
C LEU A 215 50.54 45.77 28.10
N PRO A 216 51.63 45.01 28.28
CA PRO A 216 51.85 43.76 27.55
C PRO A 216 50.63 42.82 27.68
N PRO A 217 50.07 42.30 26.57
CA PRO A 217 48.93 41.39 26.62
C PRO A 217 49.24 40.12 27.41
N LEU A 218 48.36 39.75 28.34
CA LEU A 218 48.45 38.46 29.02
C LEU A 218 47.73 37.40 28.16
N VAL A 219 48.50 36.54 27.50
CA VAL A 219 48.01 35.41 26.72
C VAL A 219 48.07 34.14 27.57
N GLN A 220 46.92 33.52 27.82
CA GLN A 220 46.81 32.24 28.53
C GLN A 220 46.23 31.18 27.60
N THR A 221 46.94 30.06 27.46
CA THR A 221 46.49 28.90 26.67
C THR A 221 46.09 27.77 27.61
N ILE A 222 44.82 27.35 27.53
CA ILE A 222 44.23 26.27 28.31
C ILE A 222 44.01 25.09 27.37
N LYS A 223 44.66 23.95 27.63
CA LYS A 223 44.45 22.74 26.82
C LYS A 223 43.13 22.09 27.23
N LEU A 224 42.13 22.08 26.35
CA LEU A 224 40.84 21.46 26.63
C LEU A 224 40.80 20.03 26.07
N THR A 225 40.20 19.11 26.80
CA THR A 225 39.89 17.78 26.27
C THR A 225 38.61 17.19 26.87
N ALA A 226 37.84 16.48 26.02
CA ALA A 226 36.67 15.73 26.43
C ALA A 226 37.00 14.48 27.25
N PHE A 227 38.23 13.97 27.15
CA PHE A 227 38.66 12.73 27.79
C PHE A 227 39.01 12.93 29.27
N SER A 228 39.00 11.84 30.06
CA SER A 228 39.28 11.90 31.50
C SER A 228 40.77 12.13 31.80
N LYS A 229 41.66 11.59 30.96
CA LYS A 229 43.12 11.80 30.95
C LYS A 229 43.68 11.76 29.52
N GLY A 230 44.95 12.15 29.37
CA GLY A 230 45.72 12.06 28.10
C GLY A 230 45.81 13.35 27.27
N ASP A 231 46.55 13.29 26.16
CA ASP A 231 46.50 14.21 25.01
C ASP A 231 46.32 13.48 23.67
N GLY A 232 46.14 12.16 23.71
CA GLY A 232 45.96 11.36 22.50
C GLY A 232 47.26 11.06 21.76
N THR A 233 48.43 11.40 22.32
CA THR A 233 49.71 10.91 21.80
C THR A 233 49.94 9.46 22.22
N ALA A 234 50.85 8.75 21.54
CA ALA A 234 51.17 7.35 21.85
C ALA A 234 51.71 7.13 23.28
N THR A 235 52.37 8.15 23.86
CA THR A 235 52.90 8.13 25.24
C THR A 235 51.85 8.48 26.29
N THR A 236 50.86 9.29 25.94
CA THR A 236 49.80 9.77 26.84
C THR A 236 48.42 9.68 26.15
N PRO A 237 47.96 8.44 25.87
CA PRO A 237 46.72 8.19 25.14
C PRO A 237 45.50 8.75 25.88
N PHE A 238 44.45 9.07 25.13
CA PHE A 238 43.17 9.50 25.68
C PHE A 238 42.47 8.34 26.39
N GLU A 239 42.08 8.59 27.63
CA GLU A 239 41.43 7.60 28.49
C GLU A 239 39.92 7.53 28.20
N LEU A 240 39.47 6.33 27.81
CA LEU A 240 38.07 6.01 27.52
C LEU A 240 37.45 5.35 28.77
N THR A 241 36.58 6.10 29.45
CA THR A 241 35.92 5.68 30.69
C THR A 241 34.43 5.36 30.54
N ASP A 242 33.79 5.82 29.47
CA ASP A 242 32.35 5.69 29.21
C ASP A 242 32.00 5.80 27.71
N ALA A 243 30.73 5.54 27.38
CA ALA A 243 30.23 5.53 26.00
C ALA A 243 30.31 6.90 25.32
N ASP A 244 30.15 8.02 26.03
CA ASP A 244 30.29 9.36 25.44
C ASP A 244 31.73 9.61 24.96
N ARG A 245 32.75 9.26 25.77
CA ARG A 245 34.15 9.35 25.34
C ARG A 245 34.47 8.36 24.23
N LEU A 246 33.94 7.15 24.28
CA LEU A 246 34.11 6.16 23.20
C LEU A 246 33.56 6.69 21.88
N ASN A 247 32.36 7.29 21.88
CA ASN A 247 31.74 7.89 20.70
C ASN A 247 32.57 9.03 20.09
N ARG A 248 33.36 9.75 20.90
CA ARG A 248 34.24 10.83 20.44
C ARG A 248 35.45 10.34 19.63
N VAL A 249 35.76 9.05 19.63
CA VAL A 249 36.79 8.44 18.75
C VAL A 249 36.48 8.71 17.27
N ALA A 250 35.20 8.81 16.90
CA ALA A 250 34.74 9.16 15.54
C ALA A 250 35.35 10.47 15.00
N TYR A 251 35.66 11.41 15.89
CA TYR A 251 36.14 12.76 15.58
C TYR A 251 37.63 12.96 15.91
N GLY A 252 38.35 11.87 16.18
CA GLY A 252 39.74 11.86 16.61
C GLY A 252 40.53 10.66 16.07
N LEU A 253 40.22 10.25 14.84
CA LEU A 253 40.62 8.98 14.23
C LEU A 253 42.14 8.70 14.19
N ASN A 254 42.99 9.70 14.42
CA ASN A 254 44.46 9.61 14.44
C ASN A 254 45.07 9.61 15.85
N TYR A 255 44.29 9.79 16.92
CA TYR A 255 44.80 9.77 18.30
C TYR A 255 45.01 8.34 18.81
N SER A 256 45.82 8.22 19.86
CA SER A 256 45.96 7.02 20.67
C SER A 256 44.96 7.03 21.83
N TYR A 257 44.30 5.91 22.04
CA TYR A 257 43.23 5.70 23.01
C TYR A 257 43.53 4.48 23.88
N ILE A 258 43.13 4.55 25.15
CA ILE A 258 43.21 3.42 26.09
C ILE A 258 41.91 3.28 26.87
N LEU A 259 41.40 2.07 27.00
CA LEU A 259 40.26 1.80 27.88
C LEU A 259 40.71 1.76 29.35
N ALA A 260 40.06 2.57 30.19
CA ALA A 260 40.17 2.45 31.64
C ALA A 260 39.10 1.51 32.20
N ASN A 261 37.90 1.54 31.63
CA ASN A 261 36.73 0.80 32.07
C ASN A 261 36.24 -0.18 30.98
N ASP A 262 35.46 -1.17 31.40
CA ASP A 262 34.52 -1.85 30.50
C ASP A 262 33.43 -0.85 30.08
N ILE A 263 33.12 -0.78 28.79
CA ILE A 263 32.14 0.17 28.24
C ILE A 263 30.91 -0.61 27.75
N THR A 264 29.73 -0.23 28.23
CA THR A 264 28.43 -0.80 27.85
C THR A 264 27.62 0.19 27.03
N GLN A 265 26.66 -0.31 26.24
CA GLN A 265 25.81 0.51 25.35
C GLN A 265 26.62 1.34 24.34
N ALA A 266 27.73 0.79 23.85
CA ALA A 266 28.58 1.46 22.88
C ALA A 266 27.89 1.53 21.51
N THR A 267 27.68 2.74 20.99
CA THR A 267 27.40 2.91 19.55
C THR A 267 28.69 2.74 18.74
N SER A 268 28.56 2.35 17.48
CA SER A 268 29.72 2.14 16.60
C SER A 268 30.44 3.47 16.32
N THR A 269 31.74 3.53 16.62
CA THR A 269 32.48 4.79 16.65
C THR A 269 33.04 5.22 15.31
N ALA A 270 32.95 4.40 14.26
CA ALA A 270 33.70 4.63 13.03
C ALA A 270 33.13 3.98 11.75
N THR A 271 31.82 3.73 11.67
CA THR A 271 31.19 3.20 10.44
C THR A 271 31.37 4.19 9.27
N GLY A 272 32.02 3.75 8.19
CA GLY A 272 32.26 4.58 7.01
C GLY A 272 33.47 5.52 7.08
N VAL A 273 34.27 5.49 8.15
CA VAL A 273 35.51 6.29 8.28
C VAL A 273 36.75 5.42 8.50
N VAL A 274 37.92 5.99 8.20
CA VAL A 274 39.22 5.31 8.33
C VAL A 274 39.85 5.65 9.67
N PHE A 275 39.96 4.68 10.58
CA PHE A 275 40.72 4.82 11.82
C PHE A 275 42.21 4.64 11.53
N ALA A 276 43.05 5.54 12.05
CA ALA A 276 44.48 5.60 11.80
C ALA A 276 45.35 5.64 13.08
N GLY A 277 44.70 5.78 14.24
CA GLY A 277 45.34 5.88 15.55
C GLY A 277 45.54 4.52 16.23
N THR A 278 45.68 4.55 17.55
CA THR A 278 45.79 3.33 18.38
C THR A 278 44.56 3.20 19.28
N LEU A 279 43.96 2.02 19.34
CA LEU A 279 42.99 1.65 20.36
C LEU A 279 43.56 0.47 21.17
N ASP A 280 44.03 0.76 22.39
CA ASP A 280 44.42 -0.26 23.35
C ASP A 280 43.23 -0.55 24.28
N GLY A 281 42.63 -1.72 24.12
CA GLY A 281 41.58 -2.21 25.00
C GLY A 281 42.06 -2.48 26.41
N ASN A 282 43.38 -2.58 26.67
CA ASN A 282 43.93 -2.75 28.02
C ASN A 282 43.30 -3.93 28.82
N GLY A 283 42.89 -4.99 28.11
CA GLY A 283 42.19 -6.15 28.68
C GLY A 283 40.71 -5.89 29.05
N LYS A 284 40.13 -4.77 28.62
CA LYS A 284 38.72 -4.38 28.85
C LYS A 284 37.82 -4.78 27.69
N LYS A 285 36.51 -4.68 27.90
CA LYS A 285 35.49 -4.93 26.88
C LYS A 285 34.72 -3.69 26.45
N ILE A 286 34.29 -3.70 25.20
CA ILE A 286 33.25 -2.83 24.64
C ILE A 286 32.05 -3.73 24.35
N SER A 287 30.85 -3.32 24.78
CA SER A 287 29.69 -4.22 24.77
C SER A 287 28.35 -3.55 24.41
N GLY A 288 27.45 -4.36 23.84
CA GLY A 288 26.09 -3.97 23.49
C GLY A 288 25.99 -3.12 22.21
N CYS A 289 26.95 -3.27 21.30
CA CYS A 289 26.96 -2.54 20.04
C CYS A 289 26.08 -3.24 18.99
N THR A 290 25.09 -2.53 18.46
CA THR A 290 24.24 -3.01 17.36
C THR A 290 24.37 -2.08 16.16
N ILE A 291 24.75 -2.62 15.01
CA ILE A 291 24.88 -1.91 13.74
C ILE A 291 23.93 -2.57 12.74
N ASN A 292 22.82 -1.91 12.42
CA ASN A 292 21.88 -2.41 11.42
C ASN A 292 21.91 -1.53 10.16
N ALA A 293 22.82 -1.87 9.25
CA ALA A 293 23.13 -1.10 8.04
C ALA A 293 23.19 -2.03 6.81
N ALA A 294 22.12 -2.77 6.56
CA ALA A 294 22.04 -3.87 5.59
C ALA A 294 22.41 -3.52 4.13
N THR A 295 22.50 -2.23 3.78
CA THR A 295 22.90 -1.71 2.45
C THR A 295 24.24 -0.96 2.49
N THR A 296 25.08 -1.21 3.51
CA THR A 296 26.35 -0.52 3.71
C THR A 296 27.53 -1.47 3.57
N ASP A 297 28.45 -1.10 2.69
CA ASP A 297 29.73 -1.76 2.49
C ASP A 297 30.80 -1.24 3.46
N LYS A 298 31.88 -2.03 3.64
CA LYS A 298 33.01 -1.70 4.53
C LYS A 298 32.55 -1.44 5.96
N LEU A 299 31.88 -2.42 6.55
CA LEU A 299 31.25 -2.29 7.86
C LEU A 299 31.94 -3.16 8.91
N GLY A 300 32.03 -2.61 10.12
CA GLY A 300 32.48 -3.29 11.33
C GLY A 300 32.34 -2.32 12.50
N TYR A 301 32.95 -2.64 13.64
CA TYR A 301 33.14 -1.64 14.69
C TYR A 301 33.88 -0.38 14.15
N PHE A 302 34.84 -0.62 13.26
CA PHE A 302 35.45 0.36 12.35
C PHE A 302 35.04 0.12 10.89
N GLY A 303 34.99 1.16 10.07
CA GLY A 303 34.83 1.01 8.62
C GLY A 303 36.10 0.44 7.97
N GLU A 304 37.22 1.14 8.14
CA GLU A 304 38.54 0.73 7.64
C GLU A 304 39.64 1.08 8.65
N LEU A 305 40.60 0.18 8.85
CA LEU A 305 41.83 0.44 9.61
C LEU A 305 42.94 0.82 8.64
N SER A 306 43.60 1.97 8.85
CA SER A 306 44.74 2.44 8.04
C SER A 306 46.00 1.60 8.29
N THR A 307 47.06 1.84 7.50
CA THR A 307 48.38 1.20 7.71
C THR A 307 49.06 1.58 9.03
N SER A 308 48.73 2.73 9.62
CA SER A 308 49.23 3.15 10.94
C SER A 308 48.34 2.69 12.09
N ALA A 309 47.17 2.14 11.80
CA ALA A 309 46.20 1.78 12.82
C ALA A 309 46.65 0.57 13.65
N VAL A 310 46.47 0.67 14.97
CA VAL A 310 46.74 -0.43 15.90
C VAL A 310 45.51 -0.65 16.76
N VAL A 311 44.90 -1.83 16.71
CA VAL A 311 43.85 -2.23 17.66
C VAL A 311 44.31 -3.46 18.42
N LYS A 312 44.34 -3.38 19.74
CA LYS A 312 44.89 -4.46 20.57
C LYS A 312 44.23 -4.64 21.93
N ASN A 313 44.40 -5.82 22.52
CA ASN A 313 44.02 -6.15 23.91
C ASN A 313 42.54 -5.88 24.24
N LEU A 314 41.62 -6.19 23.31
CA LEU A 314 40.24 -5.71 23.35
C LEU A 314 39.24 -6.87 23.20
N THR A 315 38.20 -6.88 24.02
CA THR A 315 37.02 -7.74 23.80
C THR A 315 35.87 -6.92 23.23
N LEU A 316 35.33 -7.32 22.07
CA LEU A 316 34.07 -6.83 21.53
C LEU A 316 32.97 -7.83 21.87
N ASP A 317 32.17 -7.53 22.89
CA ASP A 317 31.18 -8.46 23.45
C ASP A 317 29.74 -8.08 23.09
N ASN A 318 28.88 -9.07 22.84
CA ASN A 318 27.51 -8.85 22.34
C ASN A 318 27.45 -7.86 21.16
N LEU A 319 28.30 -8.09 20.16
CA LEU A 319 28.39 -7.30 18.93
C LEU A 319 27.40 -7.86 17.90
N ASN A 320 26.47 -7.05 17.42
CA ASN A 320 25.43 -7.46 16.47
C ASN A 320 25.49 -6.58 15.22
N ILE A 321 25.98 -7.11 14.10
CA ILE A 321 26.22 -6.35 12.87
C ILE A 321 25.44 -6.96 11.70
N THR A 322 24.71 -6.11 10.98
CA THR A 322 24.06 -6.41 9.70
C THR A 322 24.57 -5.43 8.65
N GLY A 323 25.14 -5.93 7.55
CA GLY A 323 25.75 -5.11 6.49
C GLY A 323 25.61 -5.72 5.09
N GLN A 324 26.22 -5.09 4.08
CA GLN A 324 26.22 -5.56 2.70
C GLN A 324 27.52 -6.29 2.31
N SER A 325 28.53 -5.56 1.81
CA SER A 325 29.81 -6.12 1.33
C SER A 325 31.03 -5.70 2.16
N ASN A 326 32.04 -6.57 2.29
CA ASN A 326 33.26 -6.30 3.07
C ASN A 326 32.93 -6.03 4.55
N ILE A 327 32.35 -7.03 5.21
CA ILE A 327 31.80 -6.90 6.57
C ILE A 327 32.67 -7.70 7.55
N GLY A 328 33.09 -7.05 8.63
CA GLY A 328 33.86 -7.64 9.72
C GLY A 328 33.30 -7.35 11.10
N GLY A 329 33.64 -8.15 12.10
CA GLY A 329 33.36 -7.80 13.50
C GLY A 329 34.13 -6.54 13.92
N LEU A 330 35.45 -6.55 13.76
CA LEU A 330 36.29 -5.41 14.12
C LEU A 330 36.28 -4.33 13.03
N ALA A 331 36.52 -4.70 11.77
CA ALA A 331 36.68 -3.72 10.69
C ALA A 331 36.20 -4.24 9.33
N GLY A 332 35.56 -3.41 8.52
CA GLY A 332 35.22 -3.80 7.14
C GLY A 332 36.46 -4.14 6.30
N ILE A 333 37.50 -3.30 6.42
CA ILE A 333 38.83 -3.51 5.83
C ILE A 333 39.91 -3.31 6.90
N ASN A 334 40.91 -4.20 6.97
CA ASN A 334 42.13 -3.98 7.77
C ASN A 334 43.36 -3.75 6.88
N ARG A 335 44.09 -2.64 7.10
CA ARG A 335 45.45 -2.41 6.57
C ARG A 335 46.51 -2.29 7.68
N GLY A 336 46.07 -2.24 8.94
CA GLY A 336 46.92 -1.99 10.10
C GLY A 336 47.23 -3.26 10.88
N THR A 337 47.45 -3.12 12.18
CA THR A 337 47.78 -4.21 13.09
C THR A 337 46.63 -4.48 14.05
N VAL A 338 46.13 -5.72 14.05
CA VAL A 338 45.13 -6.23 14.99
C VAL A 338 45.76 -7.36 15.80
N THR A 339 45.84 -7.21 17.12
CA THR A 339 46.45 -8.23 18.00
C THR A 339 45.70 -8.42 19.30
N ASN A 340 45.52 -9.67 19.75
CA ASN A 340 44.87 -9.94 21.04
C ASN A 340 43.45 -9.33 21.12
N VAL A 341 42.60 -9.65 20.12
CA VAL A 341 41.20 -9.20 20.04
C VAL A 341 40.25 -10.40 20.07
N ILE A 342 39.22 -10.32 20.91
CA ILE A 342 38.16 -11.33 21.03
C ILE A 342 36.84 -10.72 20.55
N ILE A 343 36.05 -11.44 19.75
CA ILE A 343 34.77 -10.96 19.23
C ILE A 343 33.65 -11.99 19.48
N ASN A 344 32.57 -11.54 20.12
CA ASN A 344 31.39 -12.35 20.47
C ASN A 344 30.11 -11.71 19.90
N GLY A 345 29.11 -12.52 19.52
CA GLY A 345 27.82 -12.05 19.01
C GLY A 345 27.48 -12.57 17.60
N ASN A 346 26.91 -11.71 16.76
CA ASN A 346 26.36 -12.09 15.46
C ASN A 346 26.79 -11.14 14.32
N LEU A 347 27.17 -11.71 13.18
CA LEU A 347 27.54 -11.01 11.95
C LEU A 347 26.68 -11.51 10.79
N THR A 348 25.96 -10.60 10.12
CA THR A 348 25.18 -10.88 8.91
C THR A 348 25.65 -9.97 7.79
N GLY A 349 26.03 -10.55 6.65
CA GLY A 349 26.37 -9.80 5.43
C GLY A 349 25.92 -10.53 4.16
N THR A 350 26.23 -9.97 2.99
CA THR A 350 25.96 -10.60 1.69
C THR A 350 27.25 -11.09 1.02
N THR A 351 28.27 -10.23 0.92
CA THR A 351 29.52 -10.51 0.19
C THR A 351 30.76 -10.19 1.03
N PHE A 352 31.80 -11.02 0.95
CA PHE A 352 33.07 -10.84 1.69
C PHE A 352 32.84 -10.60 3.20
N VAL A 353 32.34 -11.63 3.88
CA VAL A 353 32.03 -11.59 5.32
C VAL A 353 33.07 -12.41 6.08
N GLY A 354 33.77 -11.78 7.02
CA GLY A 354 34.82 -12.43 7.82
C GLY A 354 34.76 -12.02 9.28
N GLY A 355 35.02 -12.95 10.22
CA GLY A 355 34.75 -12.71 11.64
C GLY A 355 35.48 -11.49 12.24
N ILE A 356 36.75 -11.25 11.86
CA ILE A 356 37.52 -10.07 12.31
C ILE A 356 37.39 -8.95 11.28
N THR A 357 37.67 -9.25 10.01
CA THR A 357 37.55 -8.29 8.91
C THR A 357 37.06 -8.96 7.62
N GLY A 358 36.31 -8.21 6.81
CA GLY A 358 35.86 -8.67 5.49
C GLY A 358 37.01 -8.73 4.47
N ASN A 359 38.01 -7.84 4.60
CA ASN A 359 39.20 -7.84 3.75
C ASN A 359 40.46 -7.44 4.54
N ASN A 360 41.52 -8.26 4.46
CA ASN A 360 42.77 -8.02 5.20
C ASN A 360 43.97 -7.80 4.27
N PHE A 361 44.58 -6.62 4.40
CA PHE A 361 45.86 -6.23 3.82
C PHE A 361 46.94 -5.99 4.88
N GLY A 362 46.57 -6.03 6.17
CA GLY A 362 47.46 -5.80 7.32
C GLY A 362 47.78 -7.08 8.12
N THR A 363 48.19 -6.91 9.37
CA THR A 363 48.50 -8.01 10.30
C THR A 363 47.32 -8.31 11.21
N ILE A 364 47.00 -9.59 11.39
CA ILE A 364 46.04 -10.08 12.39
C ILE A 364 46.68 -11.27 13.12
N ALA A 365 46.88 -11.18 14.43
CA ALA A 365 47.49 -12.25 15.23
C ALA A 365 46.82 -12.42 16.61
N SER A 366 46.82 -13.65 17.13
CA SER A 366 46.30 -13.97 18.47
C SER A 366 44.88 -13.44 18.74
N CYS A 367 43.97 -13.59 17.78
CA CYS A 367 42.58 -13.13 17.89
C CYS A 367 41.62 -14.32 17.90
N ASP A 368 40.49 -14.19 18.60
CA ASP A 368 39.48 -15.25 18.74
C ASP A 368 38.08 -14.77 18.27
N ILE A 369 37.43 -15.63 17.49
CA ILE A 369 36.05 -15.46 16.97
C ILE A 369 35.21 -16.73 17.21
N SER A 370 35.67 -17.65 18.05
CA SER A 370 35.00 -18.93 18.34
C SER A 370 33.60 -18.78 18.93
N ALA A 371 33.27 -17.59 19.45
CA ALA A 371 31.95 -17.19 19.97
C ALA A 371 31.15 -16.26 19.02
N PHE A 372 31.60 -16.06 17.78
CA PHE A 372 30.95 -15.20 16.79
C PHE A 372 30.21 -16.01 15.72
N ASN A 373 28.91 -15.79 15.56
CA ASN A 373 28.11 -16.43 14.51
C ASN A 373 28.22 -15.61 13.22
N VAL A 374 28.59 -16.24 12.10
CA VAL A 374 28.82 -15.51 10.83
C VAL A 374 27.93 -16.06 9.71
N THR A 375 27.10 -15.18 9.16
CA THR A 375 26.14 -15.47 8.09
C THR A 375 26.42 -14.60 6.86
N GLY A 376 26.44 -15.23 5.68
CA GLY A 376 26.84 -14.59 4.42
C GLY A 376 26.23 -15.26 3.19
N SER A 377 26.25 -14.59 2.03
CA SER A 377 25.74 -15.17 0.78
C SER A 377 26.84 -15.73 -0.13
N ASN A 378 27.86 -14.97 -0.53
CA ASN A 378 28.77 -15.43 -1.61
C ASN A 378 30.14 -15.97 -1.14
N ASN A 379 30.77 -15.37 -0.14
CA ASN A 379 32.09 -15.80 0.35
C ASN A 379 32.16 -15.59 1.87
N ILE A 380 32.18 -16.68 2.64
CA ILE A 380 32.47 -16.64 4.08
C ILE A 380 33.89 -17.16 4.28
N ALA A 381 34.83 -16.22 4.32
CA ALA A 381 36.26 -16.52 4.42
C ALA A 381 36.88 -15.76 5.59
N SER A 382 37.57 -16.48 6.47
CA SER A 382 38.59 -15.88 7.33
C SER A 382 39.93 -15.86 6.58
N LEU A 383 40.27 -14.68 6.08
CA LEU A 383 41.62 -14.22 5.75
C LEU A 383 42.31 -14.79 4.49
N THR A 384 41.95 -14.16 3.37
CA THR A 384 42.70 -13.96 2.10
C THR A 384 42.58 -15.02 0.99
N PRO A 385 42.20 -14.60 -0.24
CA PRO A 385 42.64 -15.24 -1.47
C PRO A 385 43.99 -14.66 -1.92
N THR A 386 44.94 -15.53 -2.23
CA THR A 386 46.23 -15.27 -2.92
C THR A 386 47.15 -14.20 -2.31
N VAL A 387 48.24 -14.69 -1.70
CA VAL A 387 49.48 -14.00 -1.29
C VAL A 387 49.35 -12.78 -0.35
N ASN A 388 49.46 -13.03 0.96
CA ASN A 388 50.39 -12.24 1.77
C ASN A 388 50.98 -13.06 2.94
N SER A 389 52.27 -12.85 3.23
CA SER A 389 53.06 -13.67 4.15
C SER A 389 52.99 -13.16 5.59
N GLY A 390 52.41 -13.93 6.53
CA GLY A 390 52.57 -13.63 7.95
C GLY A 390 51.48 -14.08 8.93
N SER A 391 51.12 -15.37 9.01
CA SER A 391 50.93 -16.11 10.28
C SER A 391 50.28 -17.49 10.06
N LEU A 392 50.68 -18.46 10.89
CA LEU A 392 50.01 -19.76 11.01
C LEU A 392 48.82 -19.63 11.99
N GLN A 393 47.62 -19.48 11.46
CA GLN A 393 46.38 -19.70 12.20
C GLN A 393 46.04 -21.19 12.15
N ASN A 394 46.49 -21.97 13.14
CA ASN A 394 46.07 -23.36 13.28
C ASN A 394 44.56 -23.41 13.62
N ALA A 395 43.78 -24.11 12.80
CA ALA A 395 42.33 -24.35 12.91
C ALA A 395 41.34 -23.31 12.31
N ASN A 396 41.72 -22.55 11.28
CA ASN A 396 40.73 -21.81 10.48
C ASN A 396 39.84 -22.76 9.64
N VAL A 397 38.52 -22.55 9.72
CA VAL A 397 37.52 -23.16 8.81
C VAL A 397 37.06 -22.09 7.81
N ILE A 398 37.08 -22.42 6.52
CA ILE A 398 36.67 -21.53 5.42
C ILE A 398 35.46 -22.18 4.72
N LEU A 399 34.32 -21.47 4.68
CA LEU A 399 33.09 -21.97 4.06
C LEU A 399 32.98 -21.42 2.63
N VAL A 400 33.45 -22.20 1.66
CA VAL A 400 33.49 -21.82 0.23
C VAL A 400 32.33 -22.48 -0.51
N VAL A 401 31.43 -21.68 -1.07
CA VAL A 401 30.31 -22.15 -1.89
C VAL A 401 30.62 -21.90 -3.37
N PRO A 402 30.82 -22.93 -4.20
CA PRO A 402 31.21 -22.74 -5.59
C PRO A 402 30.04 -22.21 -6.43
N THR A 403 30.38 -21.57 -7.56
CA THR A 403 29.41 -21.12 -8.58
C THR A 403 28.68 -22.27 -9.27
N THR A 404 29.16 -23.51 -9.12
CA THR A 404 28.57 -24.74 -9.64
C THR A 404 27.46 -25.32 -8.75
N LEU A 405 27.17 -24.71 -7.60
CA LEU A 405 26.06 -25.12 -6.75
C LEU A 405 24.71 -25.03 -7.53
N PRO A 406 23.84 -26.05 -7.50
CA PRO A 406 22.59 -26.02 -8.25
C PRO A 406 21.68 -24.87 -7.80
N THR A 407 21.25 -24.05 -8.76
CA THR A 407 20.20 -23.02 -8.59
C THR A 407 18.82 -23.53 -9.01
N THR A 408 18.77 -24.60 -9.79
CA THR A 408 17.54 -25.27 -10.22
C THR A 408 17.79 -26.76 -10.41
N MET A 409 16.81 -27.59 -10.06
CA MET A 409 16.83 -29.03 -10.27
C MET A 409 15.57 -29.50 -11.01
N TYR A 410 15.73 -30.47 -11.89
CA TYR A 410 14.67 -31.08 -12.70
C TYR A 410 14.59 -32.59 -12.44
N GLY A 411 13.48 -33.22 -12.81
CA GLY A 411 13.31 -34.67 -12.74
C GLY A 411 13.10 -35.23 -11.33
N VAL A 412 12.68 -34.42 -10.35
CA VAL A 412 12.39 -34.88 -8.98
C VAL A 412 10.99 -35.51 -8.91
N SER A 413 10.81 -36.61 -9.65
CA SER A 413 9.58 -37.41 -9.73
C SER A 413 9.62 -38.69 -8.89
N THR A 414 10.82 -39.14 -8.51
CA THR A 414 11.07 -40.26 -7.58
C THR A 414 12.06 -39.83 -6.49
N PRO A 415 12.15 -40.57 -5.36
CA PRO A 415 13.12 -40.29 -4.30
C PRO A 415 14.56 -40.35 -4.84
N GLN A 416 15.33 -39.28 -4.63
CA GLN A 416 16.74 -39.20 -5.07
C GLN A 416 17.60 -38.32 -4.17
N ALA A 417 18.92 -38.51 -4.21
CA ALA A 417 19.87 -37.71 -3.44
C ALA A 417 20.38 -36.50 -4.25
N ALA A 418 20.23 -35.30 -3.69
CA ALA A 418 20.79 -34.06 -4.19
C ALA A 418 22.15 -33.78 -3.53
N ASP A 419 23.14 -33.31 -4.31
CA ASP A 419 24.49 -32.98 -3.86
C ASP A 419 24.71 -31.45 -3.89
N PHE A 420 25.26 -30.89 -2.82
CA PHE A 420 25.48 -29.46 -2.64
C PHE A 420 26.97 -29.08 -2.53
N SER A 421 27.90 -30.02 -2.80
CA SER A 421 29.35 -29.86 -2.95
C SER A 421 29.93 -28.45 -2.70
N PHE A 422 30.40 -28.22 -1.47
CA PHE A 422 31.02 -26.99 -0.96
C PHE A 422 32.22 -27.33 -0.05
N ALA A 423 33.08 -26.36 0.28
CA ALA A 423 34.22 -26.57 1.18
C ALA A 423 33.94 -26.03 2.59
N PRO A 424 34.43 -26.66 3.68
CA PRO A 424 35.17 -27.93 3.68
C PRO A 424 34.25 -29.12 3.42
N SER A 425 34.79 -30.25 2.96
CA SER A 425 34.04 -31.49 2.71
C SER A 425 33.30 -32.03 3.94
N THR A 426 33.73 -31.64 5.15
CA THR A 426 33.11 -31.96 6.44
C THR A 426 31.90 -31.09 6.80
N GLY A 427 31.57 -30.09 5.99
CA GLY A 427 30.37 -29.26 6.18
C GLY A 427 29.07 -30.04 5.99
N THR A 428 27.97 -29.51 6.53
CA THR A 428 26.64 -30.14 6.50
C THR A 428 25.61 -29.25 5.78
N VAL A 429 24.62 -29.88 5.18
CA VAL A 429 23.44 -29.19 4.64
C VAL A 429 22.27 -29.39 5.59
N THR A 430 21.64 -28.30 6.03
CA THR A 430 20.36 -28.35 6.75
C THR A 430 19.26 -27.71 5.91
N VAL A 431 18.02 -28.13 6.13
CA VAL A 431 16.86 -27.64 5.40
C VAL A 431 16.19 -26.53 6.21
N VAL A 432 15.90 -25.41 5.55
CA VAL A 432 15.28 -24.23 6.18
C VAL A 432 13.79 -24.16 5.79
N THR A 433 13.47 -24.35 4.51
CA THR A 433 12.09 -24.43 4.02
C THR A 433 11.96 -25.45 2.91
N THR A 434 10.89 -26.25 2.92
CA THR A 434 10.53 -27.18 1.84
C THR A 434 9.30 -26.71 1.08
N PRO A 435 9.21 -26.91 -0.25
CA PRO A 435 7.98 -26.66 -0.99
C PRO A 435 6.91 -27.70 -0.65
N ALA A 436 5.64 -27.35 -0.90
CA ALA A 436 4.51 -28.25 -0.66
C ALA A 436 4.67 -29.56 -1.45
N ASN A 437 4.24 -30.67 -0.84
CA ASN A 437 4.38 -32.04 -1.36
C ASN A 437 5.83 -32.52 -1.62
N LEU A 438 6.87 -31.80 -1.17
CA LEU A 438 8.24 -32.31 -1.14
C LEU A 438 8.68 -32.54 0.31
N THR A 439 9.14 -33.75 0.62
CA THR A 439 9.82 -34.05 1.89
C THR A 439 11.32 -34.17 1.65
N THR A 440 12.12 -33.76 2.64
CA THR A 440 13.58 -33.75 2.52
C THR A 440 14.24 -34.25 3.79
N ALA A 441 15.29 -35.05 3.67
CA ALA A 441 16.06 -35.56 4.79
C ALA A 441 17.57 -35.34 4.58
N PRO A 442 18.30 -34.69 5.52
CA PRO A 442 19.75 -34.62 5.45
C PRO A 442 20.40 -36.01 5.52
N ILE A 443 21.38 -36.25 4.66
CA ILE A 443 22.20 -37.46 4.71
C ILE A 443 23.39 -37.16 5.64
N GLY A 444 23.29 -37.62 6.89
CA GLY A 444 24.21 -37.27 7.98
C GLY A 444 25.69 -37.50 7.64
N GLY A 445 26.55 -36.56 8.02
CA GLY A 445 27.98 -36.59 7.70
C GLY A 445 28.33 -36.30 6.24
N THR A 446 27.35 -35.88 5.42
CA THR A 446 27.56 -35.55 4.00
C THR A 446 26.89 -34.22 3.63
N GLN A 447 27.23 -33.71 2.45
CA GLN A 447 26.65 -32.49 1.88
C GLN A 447 25.46 -32.79 0.97
N LYS A 448 24.60 -33.75 1.39
CA LYS A 448 23.52 -34.28 0.56
C LYS A 448 22.18 -34.24 1.28
N LEU A 449 21.12 -34.05 0.49
CA LEU A 449 19.73 -34.19 0.93
C LEU A 449 19.05 -35.27 0.10
N THR A 450 18.34 -36.19 0.75
CA THR A 450 17.33 -37.00 0.06
C THR A 450 16.12 -36.13 -0.22
N LEU A 451 15.76 -35.97 -1.50
CA LEU A 451 14.52 -35.33 -1.93
C LEU A 451 13.49 -36.41 -2.22
N THR A 452 12.35 -36.39 -1.52
CA THR A 452 11.26 -37.38 -1.65
C THR A 452 9.97 -36.67 -2.05
N PRO A 453 9.61 -36.68 -3.34
CA PRO A 453 8.36 -36.10 -3.82
C PRO A 453 7.18 -36.96 -3.36
N LEU A 454 6.14 -36.31 -2.83
CA LEU A 454 4.86 -36.92 -2.51
C LEU A 454 3.90 -36.81 -3.71
N THR A 455 2.79 -37.54 -3.65
CA THR A 455 1.73 -37.46 -4.67
C THR A 455 1.28 -36.01 -4.87
N GLY A 456 1.36 -35.52 -6.11
CA GLY A 456 1.02 -34.13 -6.44
C GLY A 456 2.17 -33.12 -6.29
N PHE A 457 3.43 -33.56 -6.15
CA PHE A 457 4.58 -32.65 -6.29
C PHE A 457 4.81 -32.21 -7.74
N ILE A 458 4.92 -30.90 -7.95
CA ILE A 458 5.07 -30.25 -9.27
C ILE A 458 6.35 -29.42 -9.30
N SER A 459 6.41 -28.39 -8.47
CA SER A 459 7.60 -27.56 -8.28
C SER A 459 7.53 -26.74 -7.00
N GLY A 460 8.66 -26.13 -6.64
CA GLY A 460 8.70 -25.08 -5.64
C GLY A 460 10.12 -24.80 -5.14
N ASP A 461 10.24 -23.79 -4.27
CA ASP A 461 11.54 -23.32 -3.78
C ASP A 461 11.94 -24.07 -2.50
N LEU A 462 13.11 -24.71 -2.55
CA LEU A 462 13.78 -25.37 -1.43
C LEU A 462 14.87 -24.43 -0.90
N THR A 463 14.79 -24.00 0.36
CA THR A 463 15.86 -23.20 0.99
C THR A 463 16.67 -24.08 1.93
N VAL A 464 17.99 -24.06 1.77
CA VAL A 464 18.97 -24.82 2.55
C VAL A 464 19.98 -23.88 3.20
N SER A 465 20.57 -24.33 4.30
CA SER A 465 21.70 -23.70 4.96
C SER A 465 22.91 -24.62 4.84
N LEU A 466 23.96 -24.14 4.16
CA LEU A 466 25.26 -24.80 4.06
C LEU A 466 26.09 -24.36 5.27
N GLN A 467 26.56 -25.31 6.08
CA GLN A 467 27.12 -25.03 7.41
C GLN A 467 28.48 -25.66 7.62
N SER A 468 29.35 -24.97 8.36
CA SER A 468 30.57 -25.55 8.93
C SER A 468 30.92 -24.80 10.21
N ASN A 469 30.90 -25.50 11.36
CA ASN A 469 30.94 -24.90 12.69
C ASN A 469 29.92 -23.75 12.83
N LYS A 470 30.36 -22.52 13.16
CA LYS A 470 29.50 -21.32 13.32
C LYS A 470 29.37 -20.47 12.05
N LEU A 471 29.82 -20.98 10.91
CA LEU A 471 29.68 -20.35 9.61
C LEU A 471 28.46 -20.94 8.89
N SER A 472 27.59 -20.09 8.35
CA SER A 472 26.42 -20.55 7.59
C SER A 472 26.10 -19.68 6.36
N VAL A 473 25.72 -20.34 5.26
CA VAL A 473 25.31 -19.70 4.00
C VAL A 473 23.92 -20.19 3.60
N LEU A 474 23.01 -19.27 3.31
CA LEU A 474 21.68 -19.61 2.79
C LEU A 474 21.67 -19.73 1.25
N ARG A 475 20.91 -20.69 0.75
CA ARG A 475 20.71 -20.98 -0.68
C ARG A 475 19.29 -21.41 -0.96
N THR A 476 18.66 -20.81 -1.96
CA THR A 476 17.35 -21.24 -2.47
C THR A 476 17.54 -21.89 -3.84
N ILE A 477 17.02 -23.11 -3.98
CA ILE A 477 17.09 -23.92 -5.19
C ILE A 477 15.66 -24.17 -5.66
N LYS A 478 15.36 -23.87 -6.92
CA LYS A 478 14.05 -24.17 -7.50
C LYS A 478 13.99 -25.65 -7.92
N ILE A 479 13.06 -26.41 -7.37
CA ILE A 479 12.90 -27.85 -7.63
C ILE A 479 11.71 -28.07 -8.56
N PHE A 480 11.86 -28.93 -9.56
CA PHE A 480 10.80 -29.38 -10.47
C PHE A 480 10.73 -30.92 -10.52
N SER A 481 9.51 -31.48 -10.57
CA SER A 481 9.31 -32.91 -10.85
C SER A 481 9.50 -33.25 -12.34
N LYS A 482 9.20 -32.30 -13.24
CA LYS A 482 9.36 -32.47 -14.69
C LYS A 482 10.82 -32.54 -15.14
N THR A 483 11.06 -33.30 -16.21
CA THR A 483 12.34 -33.31 -16.94
C THR A 483 12.65 -31.94 -17.53
N GLN A 484 13.93 -31.57 -17.59
CA GLN A 484 14.38 -30.34 -18.22
C GLN A 484 13.89 -30.26 -19.68
N GLY A 485 13.29 -29.13 -20.06
CA GLY A 485 12.70 -28.93 -21.39
C GLY A 485 11.23 -29.35 -21.54
N SER A 486 10.62 -30.03 -20.56
CA SER A 486 9.18 -30.35 -20.63
C SER A 486 8.29 -29.11 -20.47
N ILE A 487 7.30 -28.98 -21.36
CA ILE A 487 6.27 -27.93 -21.29
C ILE A 487 5.32 -28.21 -20.11
N PHE A 488 4.69 -29.39 -20.11
CA PHE A 488 3.81 -29.85 -19.04
C PHE A 488 4.60 -30.31 -17.81
N ASP A 489 3.94 -30.28 -16.65
CA ASP A 489 4.59 -30.56 -15.37
C ASP A 489 4.66 -32.06 -15.04
N ALA A 490 3.69 -32.83 -15.52
CA ALA A 490 3.69 -34.29 -15.56
C ALA A 490 2.61 -34.78 -16.54
N GLY A 491 2.48 -36.10 -16.69
CA GLY A 491 1.44 -36.75 -17.50
C GLY A 491 1.89 -37.13 -18.91
N ASP A 492 1.12 -37.99 -19.56
CA ASP A 492 1.22 -38.39 -20.97
C ASP A 492 -0.03 -38.04 -21.81
N GLY A 493 -1.01 -37.38 -21.16
CA GLY A 493 -2.28 -36.96 -21.75
C GLY A 493 -3.32 -38.08 -21.91
N SER A 494 -3.04 -39.29 -21.44
CA SER A 494 -4.04 -40.35 -21.29
C SER A 494 -5.05 -40.03 -20.17
N VAL A 495 -6.15 -40.79 -20.11
CA VAL A 495 -7.17 -40.63 -19.07
C VAL A 495 -6.61 -40.94 -17.67
N GLY A 496 -5.68 -41.89 -17.57
CA GLY A 496 -5.04 -42.27 -16.30
C GLY A 496 -3.90 -41.32 -15.88
N SER A 497 -3.25 -40.66 -16.84
CA SER A 497 -2.09 -39.78 -16.63
C SER A 497 -2.23 -38.47 -17.43
N PRO A 498 -3.23 -37.63 -17.13
CA PRO A 498 -3.48 -36.39 -17.85
C PRO A 498 -2.32 -35.40 -17.68
N TYR A 499 -2.09 -34.56 -18.70
CA TYR A 499 -1.06 -33.53 -18.64
C TYR A 499 -1.38 -32.49 -17.56
N LEU A 500 -0.41 -32.21 -16.69
CA LEU A 500 -0.55 -31.22 -15.62
C LEU A 500 -0.09 -29.84 -16.10
N ILE A 501 -0.91 -28.83 -15.84
CA ILE A 501 -0.73 -27.44 -16.28
C ILE A 501 -0.66 -26.50 -15.07
N SER A 502 0.53 -25.96 -14.76
CA SER A 502 0.73 -24.89 -13.76
C SER A 502 1.09 -23.51 -14.34
N THR A 503 1.28 -23.41 -15.67
CA THR A 503 1.78 -22.18 -16.33
C THR A 503 0.96 -21.79 -17.56
N ALA A 504 1.00 -20.50 -17.92
CA ALA A 504 0.34 -19.98 -19.12
C ALA A 504 0.85 -20.63 -20.43
N ALA A 505 2.16 -20.91 -20.52
CA ALA A 505 2.74 -21.59 -21.68
C ALA A 505 2.27 -23.05 -21.81
N ALA A 506 2.08 -23.75 -20.69
CA ALA A 506 1.50 -25.10 -20.70
C ALA A 506 0.00 -25.08 -21.05
N LEU A 507 -0.74 -24.03 -20.66
CA LEU A 507 -2.14 -23.86 -21.06
C LEU A 507 -2.26 -23.56 -22.55
N ASP A 508 -1.39 -22.71 -23.08
CA ASP A 508 -1.33 -22.43 -24.52
C ASP A 508 -1.03 -23.69 -25.35
N ALA A 509 -0.11 -24.53 -24.87
CA ALA A 509 0.27 -25.78 -25.53
C ALA A 509 -0.84 -26.85 -25.64
N VAL A 510 -2.00 -26.67 -25.00
CA VAL A 510 -3.19 -27.52 -25.23
C VAL A 510 -3.60 -27.51 -26.70
N ARG A 511 -3.36 -26.41 -27.44
CA ARG A 511 -3.63 -26.31 -28.88
C ARG A 511 -2.85 -27.31 -29.74
N ASN A 512 -1.78 -27.90 -29.21
CA ASN A 512 -0.90 -28.81 -29.95
C ASN A 512 -1.40 -30.26 -29.98
N ASP A 513 -2.26 -30.67 -29.02
CA ASP A 513 -2.93 -31.98 -29.04
C ASP A 513 -4.32 -31.92 -28.39
N VAL A 514 -5.26 -31.37 -29.15
CA VAL A 514 -6.63 -31.06 -28.72
C VAL A 514 -7.50 -32.28 -28.38
N THR A 515 -6.94 -33.49 -28.46
CA THR A 515 -7.59 -34.78 -28.17
C THR A 515 -7.27 -35.32 -26.77
N LYS A 516 -6.26 -34.75 -26.08
CA LYS A 516 -5.71 -35.28 -24.83
C LYS A 516 -6.48 -34.85 -23.59
N ASN A 517 -6.08 -35.43 -22.46
CA ASN A 517 -6.62 -35.14 -21.15
C ASN A 517 -5.67 -34.23 -20.38
N TYR A 518 -6.22 -33.19 -19.76
CA TYR A 518 -5.49 -32.10 -19.11
C TYR A 518 -6.06 -31.82 -17.72
N LYS A 519 -5.19 -31.42 -16.78
CA LYS A 519 -5.57 -30.91 -15.47
C LYS A 519 -4.83 -29.60 -15.17
N ILE A 520 -5.58 -28.56 -14.82
CA ILE A 520 -4.98 -27.36 -14.22
C ILE A 520 -4.68 -27.67 -12.76
N VAL A 521 -3.47 -27.32 -12.32
CA VAL A 521 -2.94 -27.66 -10.98
C VAL A 521 -2.43 -26.43 -10.20
N ASN A 522 -2.60 -25.24 -10.77
CA ASN A 522 -2.28 -23.95 -10.14
C ASN A 522 -3.14 -22.85 -10.80
N ASP A 523 -3.33 -21.71 -10.13
CA ASP A 523 -3.91 -20.53 -10.77
C ASP A 523 -2.98 -20.03 -11.89
N ILE A 524 -3.56 -19.74 -13.06
CA ILE A 524 -2.85 -19.31 -14.27
C ILE A 524 -3.21 -17.86 -14.57
N THR A 525 -2.22 -16.97 -14.59
CA THR A 525 -2.42 -15.58 -15.04
C THR A 525 -1.90 -15.40 -16.46
N LEU A 526 -2.78 -14.98 -17.37
CA LEU A 526 -2.43 -14.63 -18.74
C LEU A 526 -1.92 -13.18 -18.81
N THR A 527 -0.93 -12.93 -19.66
CA THR A 527 -0.27 -11.63 -19.83
C THR A 527 -0.42 -11.03 -21.23
N GLY A 528 -1.10 -11.74 -22.14
CA GLY A 528 -1.32 -11.32 -23.52
C GLY A 528 -2.69 -11.75 -24.04
N GLN A 529 -2.94 -11.46 -25.32
CA GLN A 529 -4.14 -11.91 -26.02
C GLN A 529 -4.16 -13.44 -26.12
N TRP A 530 -5.26 -14.06 -25.71
CA TRP A 530 -5.50 -15.48 -25.92
C TRP A 530 -5.83 -15.74 -27.39
N VAL A 531 -5.08 -16.65 -28.02
CA VAL A 531 -5.40 -17.15 -29.36
C VAL A 531 -6.35 -18.33 -29.19
N PRO A 532 -7.58 -18.29 -29.74
CA PRO A 532 -8.55 -19.37 -29.60
C PRO A 532 -8.01 -20.74 -30.07
N ILE A 533 -8.47 -21.82 -29.44
CA ILE A 533 -8.17 -23.19 -29.90
C ILE A 533 -9.20 -23.56 -30.98
N PRO A 534 -8.80 -23.90 -32.23
CA PRO A 534 -9.76 -24.08 -33.34
C PRO A 534 -10.83 -25.16 -33.10
N SER A 535 -10.47 -26.25 -32.43
CA SER A 535 -11.40 -27.28 -31.98
C SER A 535 -10.84 -28.00 -30.76
N PHE A 536 -11.72 -28.46 -29.86
CA PHE A 536 -11.33 -29.25 -28.69
C PHE A 536 -12.26 -30.44 -28.51
N SER A 537 -11.68 -31.65 -28.47
CA SER A 537 -12.40 -32.92 -28.34
C SER A 537 -11.96 -33.77 -27.14
N GLY A 538 -10.83 -33.41 -26.50
CA GLY A 538 -10.33 -34.03 -25.29
C GLY A 538 -11.09 -33.64 -24.02
N SER A 539 -10.40 -33.70 -22.88
CA SER A 539 -10.95 -33.31 -21.58
C SER A 539 -10.00 -32.38 -20.83
N ILE A 540 -10.50 -31.25 -20.32
CA ILE A 540 -9.77 -30.41 -19.38
C ILE A 540 -10.56 -30.26 -18.07
N ASP A 541 -9.89 -30.59 -16.96
CA ASP A 541 -10.42 -30.41 -15.61
C ASP A 541 -9.62 -29.30 -14.91
N GLY A 542 -10.29 -28.17 -14.63
CA GLY A 542 -9.71 -27.03 -13.96
C GLY A 542 -9.48 -27.22 -12.46
N GLN A 543 -10.08 -28.26 -11.85
CA GLN A 543 -10.02 -28.56 -10.41
C GLN A 543 -10.39 -27.37 -9.48
N GLY A 544 -11.08 -26.35 -9.99
CA GLY A 544 -11.45 -25.12 -9.27
C GLY A 544 -10.43 -23.97 -9.37
N PHE A 545 -9.31 -24.17 -10.06
CA PHE A 545 -8.29 -23.13 -10.28
C PHE A 545 -8.76 -22.06 -11.28
N LYS A 546 -8.11 -20.90 -11.20
CA LYS A 546 -8.41 -19.72 -11.99
C LYS A 546 -7.58 -19.66 -13.28
N VAL A 547 -8.20 -19.18 -14.35
CA VAL A 547 -7.53 -18.61 -15.53
C VAL A 547 -7.83 -17.12 -15.51
N ASN A 548 -6.87 -16.33 -15.02
CA ASN A 548 -7.01 -14.90 -14.79
C ASN A 548 -6.60 -14.09 -16.02
N ASN A 549 -7.25 -12.94 -16.20
CA ASN A 549 -6.90 -11.88 -17.16
C ASN A 549 -6.93 -12.35 -18.63
N MET A 550 -7.85 -13.25 -18.97
CA MET A 550 -8.04 -13.69 -20.35
C MET A 550 -8.56 -12.55 -21.21
N THR A 551 -7.73 -12.09 -22.15
CA THR A 551 -8.13 -11.08 -23.15
C THR A 551 -8.32 -11.77 -24.50
N ILE A 552 -9.43 -11.49 -25.19
CA ILE A 552 -9.69 -11.99 -26.55
C ILE A 552 -10.15 -10.81 -27.40
N THR A 553 -9.44 -10.55 -28.50
CA THR A 553 -9.84 -9.57 -29.52
C THR A 553 -10.01 -10.30 -30.84
N THR A 554 -11.23 -10.35 -31.38
CA THR A 554 -11.53 -11.21 -32.53
C THR A 554 -12.51 -10.63 -33.55
N ALA A 555 -12.36 -11.09 -34.79
CA ALA A 555 -13.22 -10.80 -35.94
C ALA A 555 -13.64 -12.07 -36.72
N ILE A 556 -13.38 -13.27 -36.19
CA ILE A 556 -13.76 -14.54 -36.82
C ILE A 556 -14.99 -15.17 -36.15
N THR A 557 -15.78 -15.93 -36.92
CA THR A 557 -17.04 -16.50 -36.44
C THR A 557 -16.80 -17.70 -35.51
N ASN A 558 -17.67 -17.82 -34.49
CA ASN A 558 -17.62 -18.87 -33.46
C ASN A 558 -16.27 -18.87 -32.71
N ASP A 559 -15.97 -17.76 -32.06
CA ASP A 559 -14.74 -17.54 -31.29
C ASP A 559 -14.98 -17.61 -29.77
N GLY A 560 -13.93 -17.88 -28.99
CA GLY A 560 -13.94 -18.09 -27.54
C GLY A 560 -12.57 -18.55 -27.02
N TRP A 561 -12.53 -19.08 -25.78
CA TRP A 561 -11.35 -19.83 -25.32
C TRP A 561 -11.05 -21.01 -26.27
N VAL A 562 -12.10 -21.68 -26.73
CA VAL A 562 -12.08 -22.56 -27.92
C VAL A 562 -13.12 -22.10 -28.95
N ASN A 563 -12.86 -22.33 -30.25
CA ASN A 563 -13.85 -22.02 -31.29
C ASN A 563 -14.98 -23.06 -31.31
N THR A 564 -14.63 -24.35 -31.37
CA THR A 564 -15.60 -25.45 -31.33
C THR A 564 -15.27 -26.46 -30.23
N ASN A 565 -16.13 -26.62 -29.25
CA ASN A 565 -16.05 -27.70 -28.26
C ASN A 565 -16.91 -28.90 -28.69
N THR A 566 -16.30 -30.08 -28.74
CA THR A 566 -16.96 -31.39 -28.79
C THR A 566 -16.57 -32.28 -27.60
N GLY A 567 -15.58 -31.87 -26.81
CA GLY A 567 -15.07 -32.56 -25.63
C GLY A 567 -15.67 -32.08 -24.31
N THR A 568 -14.91 -32.23 -23.23
CA THR A 568 -15.31 -31.84 -21.86
C THR A 568 -14.44 -30.71 -21.32
N ILE A 569 -15.08 -29.59 -20.96
CA ILE A 569 -14.45 -28.46 -20.27
C ILE A 569 -15.14 -28.30 -18.92
N LYS A 570 -14.44 -28.54 -17.80
CA LYS A 570 -15.07 -28.50 -16.48
C LYS A 570 -14.21 -27.93 -15.36
N ASN A 571 -14.85 -27.43 -14.30
CA ASN A 571 -14.23 -26.98 -13.07
C ASN A 571 -13.22 -25.82 -13.24
N ILE A 572 -13.39 -24.93 -14.22
CA ILE A 572 -12.50 -23.78 -14.47
C ILE A 572 -13.16 -22.48 -14.03
N ARG A 573 -12.39 -21.57 -13.42
CA ARG A 573 -12.80 -20.20 -13.12
C ARG A 573 -12.08 -19.20 -14.04
N PHE A 574 -12.72 -18.77 -15.13
CA PHE A 574 -12.22 -17.69 -15.98
C PHE A 574 -12.53 -16.34 -15.31
N ALA A 575 -11.53 -15.70 -14.72
CA ALA A 575 -11.71 -14.48 -13.94
C ALA A 575 -11.03 -13.27 -14.61
N ASN A 576 -11.63 -12.10 -14.44
CA ASN A 576 -11.19 -10.84 -15.07
C ASN A 576 -11.05 -10.98 -16.60
N VAL A 577 -12.00 -11.63 -17.26
CA VAL A 577 -12.03 -11.69 -18.73
C VAL A 577 -12.28 -10.29 -19.29
N ASN A 578 -11.62 -9.96 -20.39
CA ASN A 578 -11.89 -8.73 -21.13
C ASN A 578 -11.88 -9.04 -22.63
N CYS A 579 -13.07 -9.28 -23.18
CA CYS A 579 -13.25 -9.74 -24.55
C CYS A 579 -13.86 -8.63 -25.41
N ASN A 580 -13.30 -8.39 -26.59
CA ASN A 580 -13.83 -7.48 -27.59
C ASN A 580 -14.00 -8.22 -28.93
N THR A 581 -15.23 -8.34 -29.42
CA THR A 581 -15.54 -9.12 -30.63
C THR A 581 -16.27 -8.29 -31.69
N SER A 582 -16.00 -8.57 -32.96
CA SER A 582 -16.81 -8.12 -34.10
C SER A 582 -17.55 -9.28 -34.81
N ALA A 583 -17.58 -10.47 -34.22
CA ALA A 583 -18.18 -11.68 -34.77
C ALA A 583 -18.90 -12.56 -33.70
N PRO A 584 -19.66 -13.61 -34.09
CA PRO A 584 -20.29 -14.57 -33.17
C PRO A 584 -19.33 -15.15 -32.13
N PHE A 585 -19.66 -15.00 -30.85
CA PHE A 585 -18.71 -15.21 -29.75
C PHE A 585 -19.34 -15.85 -28.51
N GLY A 586 -18.56 -16.67 -27.80
CA GLY A 586 -18.82 -17.07 -26.42
C GLY A 586 -17.52 -17.26 -25.64
N VAL A 587 -17.43 -16.72 -24.42
CA VAL A 587 -16.16 -16.63 -23.68
C VAL A 587 -15.43 -17.97 -23.55
N VAL A 588 -16.15 -19.07 -23.30
CA VAL A 588 -15.56 -20.41 -23.15
C VAL A 588 -15.55 -21.16 -24.48
N ALA A 589 -16.65 -21.10 -25.24
CA ALA A 589 -16.74 -21.72 -26.55
C ALA A 589 -17.54 -20.85 -27.54
N GLY A 590 -16.99 -20.59 -28.72
CA GLY A 590 -17.76 -20.00 -29.80
C GLY A 590 -18.96 -20.85 -30.22
N LYS A 591 -18.73 -22.16 -30.35
CA LYS A 591 -19.74 -23.19 -30.57
C LYS A 591 -19.51 -24.40 -29.66
N ASN A 592 -20.56 -24.87 -28.98
CA ASN A 592 -20.56 -26.14 -28.25
C ASN A 592 -21.44 -27.14 -28.98
N ASN A 593 -20.85 -28.21 -29.54
CA ASN A 593 -21.49 -29.13 -30.47
C ASN A 593 -21.36 -30.57 -29.96
N GLY A 594 -22.34 -31.06 -29.21
CA GLY A 594 -22.26 -32.35 -28.50
C GLY A 594 -21.32 -32.36 -27.27
N GLY A 595 -20.50 -31.32 -27.08
CA GLY A 595 -19.58 -31.19 -25.96
C GLY A 595 -20.27 -30.81 -24.64
N THR A 596 -19.55 -31.04 -23.53
CA THR A 596 -20.00 -30.68 -22.17
C THR A 596 -19.15 -29.54 -21.61
N ILE A 597 -19.82 -28.46 -21.21
CA ILE A 597 -19.26 -27.39 -20.39
C ILE A 597 -19.96 -27.46 -19.03
N GLN A 598 -19.22 -27.81 -17.97
CA GLN A 598 -19.77 -28.13 -16.66
C GLN A 598 -19.03 -27.42 -15.52
N ASN A 599 -19.76 -26.82 -14.58
CA ASN A 599 -19.16 -26.25 -13.37
C ASN A 599 -18.07 -25.22 -13.72
N VAL A 600 -18.38 -24.33 -14.68
CA VAL A 600 -17.49 -23.27 -15.17
C VAL A 600 -18.00 -21.91 -14.71
N MET A 601 -17.08 -21.06 -14.29
CA MET A 601 -17.35 -19.70 -13.84
C MET A 601 -16.68 -18.70 -14.77
N VAL A 602 -17.38 -17.63 -15.14
CA VAL A 602 -16.83 -16.52 -15.94
C VAL A 602 -17.17 -15.18 -15.29
N SER A 603 -16.17 -14.33 -15.08
CA SER A 603 -16.37 -12.94 -14.62
C SER A 603 -15.50 -11.93 -15.35
N GLY A 604 -16.02 -10.72 -15.58
CA GLY A 604 -15.34 -9.65 -16.31
C GLY A 604 -16.24 -8.90 -17.30
N THR A 605 -15.68 -8.44 -18.41
CA THR A 605 -16.33 -7.60 -19.43
C THR A 605 -16.33 -8.24 -20.82
N VAL A 606 -17.45 -8.16 -21.53
CA VAL A 606 -17.57 -8.62 -22.92
C VAL A 606 -18.24 -7.55 -23.77
N THR A 607 -17.48 -6.99 -24.71
CA THR A 607 -17.94 -5.98 -25.66
C THR A 607 -18.07 -6.60 -27.05
N SER A 608 -19.20 -6.39 -27.72
CA SER A 608 -19.46 -6.91 -29.06
C SER A 608 -19.89 -5.80 -30.01
N THR A 609 -19.02 -5.44 -30.94
CA THR A 609 -19.30 -4.56 -32.08
C THR A 609 -19.93 -5.29 -33.27
N ASN A 610 -20.04 -6.62 -33.18
CA ASN A 610 -20.71 -7.47 -34.16
C ASN A 610 -22.15 -7.00 -34.42
N THR A 611 -22.58 -6.96 -35.68
CA THR A 611 -23.97 -6.69 -36.09
C THR A 611 -24.73 -7.95 -36.55
N VAL A 612 -24.05 -9.10 -36.61
CA VAL A 612 -24.61 -10.43 -36.86
C VAL A 612 -25.08 -11.05 -35.55
N ASP A 613 -26.23 -11.70 -35.57
CA ASP A 613 -27.02 -12.04 -34.37
C ASP A 613 -26.48 -13.23 -33.54
N VAL A 614 -25.33 -13.15 -32.84
CA VAL A 614 -24.93 -14.11 -31.77
C VAL A 614 -23.92 -13.50 -30.77
N LEU A 615 -24.25 -13.51 -29.47
CA LEU A 615 -23.31 -13.33 -28.35
C LEU A 615 -23.74 -14.11 -27.10
N GLY A 616 -22.84 -14.85 -26.46
CA GLY A 616 -23.10 -15.56 -25.20
C GLY A 616 -22.02 -15.36 -24.13
N GLY A 617 -22.42 -15.31 -22.85
CA GLY A 617 -21.46 -15.20 -21.73
C GLY A 617 -20.60 -16.45 -21.49
N ILE A 618 -21.06 -17.63 -21.90
CA ILE A 618 -20.30 -18.90 -21.90
C ILE A 618 -20.13 -19.42 -23.33
N VAL A 619 -21.25 -19.55 -24.07
CA VAL A 619 -21.29 -20.17 -25.40
C VAL A 619 -21.99 -19.26 -26.42
N GLY A 620 -21.38 -19.04 -27.58
CA GLY A 620 -22.04 -18.34 -28.69
C GLY A 620 -23.22 -19.17 -29.23
N GLU A 621 -22.92 -20.32 -29.84
CA GLU A 621 -23.89 -21.28 -30.35
C GLU A 621 -23.86 -22.62 -29.61
N LEU A 622 -24.97 -23.01 -28.99
CA LEU A 622 -25.20 -24.35 -28.47
C LEU A 622 -25.94 -25.20 -29.52
N ALA A 623 -25.28 -26.20 -30.07
CA ALA A 623 -25.87 -27.13 -31.03
C ALA A 623 -26.36 -28.43 -30.36
N ALA A 624 -27.15 -29.20 -31.10
CA ALA A 624 -27.78 -30.44 -30.65
C ALA A 624 -26.83 -31.38 -29.85
N GLY A 625 -27.34 -31.92 -28.75
CA GLY A 625 -26.58 -32.73 -27.78
C GLY A 625 -25.56 -31.98 -26.92
N GLY A 626 -25.29 -30.69 -27.17
CA GLY A 626 -24.40 -29.89 -26.34
C GLY A 626 -24.99 -29.59 -24.96
N LYS A 627 -24.15 -29.58 -23.93
CA LYS A 627 -24.54 -29.30 -22.54
C LYS A 627 -23.79 -28.12 -21.93
N VAL A 628 -24.53 -27.21 -21.30
CA VAL A 628 -24.02 -26.12 -20.44
C VAL A 628 -24.69 -26.27 -19.07
N THR A 629 -23.94 -26.70 -18.05
CA THR A 629 -24.55 -27.06 -16.76
C THR A 629 -23.73 -26.61 -15.55
N GLN A 630 -24.40 -26.25 -14.46
CA GLN A 630 -23.76 -25.79 -13.22
C GLN A 630 -22.83 -24.57 -13.44
N CYS A 631 -23.12 -23.76 -14.46
CA CYS A 631 -22.30 -22.62 -14.85
C CYS A 631 -22.73 -21.33 -14.13
N TYR A 632 -21.79 -20.41 -13.98
CA TYR A 632 -22.04 -19.09 -13.38
C TYR A 632 -21.39 -17.99 -14.22
N THR A 633 -22.15 -16.95 -14.57
CA THR A 633 -21.61 -15.70 -15.14
C THR A 633 -21.84 -14.51 -14.21
N ASN A 634 -20.83 -13.67 -14.06
CA ASN A 634 -20.96 -12.30 -13.53
C ASN A 634 -20.27 -11.35 -14.50
N LEU A 635 -21.03 -10.91 -15.51
CA LEU A 635 -20.51 -10.21 -16.68
C LEU A 635 -21.15 -8.84 -16.86
N THR A 636 -20.36 -7.85 -17.24
CA THR A 636 -20.84 -6.63 -17.90
C THR A 636 -20.75 -6.87 -19.40
N MET A 637 -21.90 -7.02 -20.06
CA MET A 637 -21.99 -7.28 -21.49
C MET A 637 -22.54 -6.04 -22.23
N VAL A 638 -21.81 -5.57 -23.25
CA VAL A 638 -22.24 -4.46 -24.13
C VAL A 638 -22.24 -4.95 -25.57
N ALA A 639 -23.39 -4.89 -26.25
CA ALA A 639 -23.56 -5.57 -27.54
C ALA A 639 -24.30 -4.74 -28.60
N SER A 640 -23.82 -4.81 -29.85
CA SER A 640 -24.47 -4.29 -31.06
C SER A 640 -25.09 -5.38 -31.94
N CYS A 641 -25.25 -6.60 -31.41
CA CYS A 641 -25.83 -7.76 -32.11
C CYS A 641 -27.18 -8.17 -31.51
N GLY A 642 -28.05 -8.76 -32.33
CA GLY A 642 -29.45 -8.97 -31.97
C GLY A 642 -29.84 -10.30 -31.34
N MET A 643 -28.88 -11.06 -30.81
CA MET A 643 -29.11 -12.26 -29.98
C MET A 643 -28.08 -12.30 -28.85
N VAL A 644 -28.43 -11.81 -27.67
CA VAL A 644 -27.53 -11.69 -26.53
C VAL A 644 -27.99 -12.54 -25.35
N GLY A 645 -27.16 -13.52 -24.99
CA GLY A 645 -27.41 -14.46 -23.90
C GLY A 645 -26.44 -14.29 -22.75
N GLY A 646 -26.92 -14.14 -21.51
CA GLY A 646 -26.03 -14.10 -20.34
C GLY A 646 -25.21 -15.37 -20.14
N LEU A 647 -25.67 -16.52 -20.69
CA LEU A 647 -24.87 -17.74 -20.87
C LEU A 647 -24.74 -18.15 -22.34
N VAL A 648 -25.86 -18.28 -23.07
CA VAL A 648 -25.90 -18.85 -24.42
C VAL A 648 -26.56 -17.89 -25.41
N GLY A 649 -25.84 -17.47 -26.46
CA GLY A 649 -26.39 -16.56 -27.47
C GLY A 649 -27.51 -17.21 -28.29
N ARG A 650 -27.23 -18.37 -28.89
CA ARG A 650 -28.17 -19.12 -29.71
C ARG A 650 -28.15 -20.62 -29.39
N LEU A 651 -29.31 -21.26 -29.44
CA LEU A 651 -29.46 -22.72 -29.45
C LEU A 651 -29.99 -23.17 -30.83
N THR A 652 -29.33 -24.15 -31.46
CA THR A 652 -29.74 -24.72 -32.77
C THR A 652 -30.14 -26.20 -32.67
N THR A 653 -31.38 -26.52 -33.05
CA THR A 653 -31.95 -27.88 -32.98
C THR A 653 -32.04 -28.51 -34.37
N SER A 654 -30.95 -29.12 -34.82
CA SER A 654 -30.83 -29.75 -36.16
C SER A 654 -30.83 -31.28 -36.15
N SER A 655 -30.91 -31.93 -34.98
CA SER A 655 -30.98 -33.39 -34.84
C SER A 655 -31.85 -33.79 -33.64
N GLY A 656 -32.06 -35.10 -33.45
CA GLY A 656 -32.85 -35.64 -32.34
C GLY A 656 -32.18 -35.61 -30.95
N SER A 657 -30.95 -35.11 -30.83
CA SER A 657 -30.24 -35.02 -29.54
C SER A 657 -30.55 -33.71 -28.84
N THR A 658 -31.26 -33.74 -27.71
CA THR A 658 -31.63 -32.56 -26.92
C THR A 658 -30.39 -31.81 -26.41
N ALA A 659 -30.30 -30.52 -26.70
CA ALA A 659 -29.32 -29.61 -26.07
C ALA A 659 -29.82 -29.15 -24.68
N GLU A 660 -28.94 -29.09 -23.68
CA GLU A 660 -29.32 -28.79 -22.29
C GLU A 660 -28.59 -27.55 -21.75
N ILE A 661 -29.36 -26.60 -21.21
CA ILE A 661 -28.86 -25.55 -20.31
C ILE A 661 -29.50 -25.77 -18.95
N SER A 662 -28.70 -26.06 -17.91
CA SER A 662 -29.28 -26.42 -16.60
C SER A 662 -28.48 -26.01 -15.37
N PHE A 663 -29.17 -25.86 -14.24
CA PHE A 663 -28.56 -25.60 -12.91
C PHE A 663 -27.63 -24.37 -12.92
N SER A 664 -27.90 -23.34 -13.72
CA SER A 664 -26.93 -22.29 -14.01
C SER A 664 -27.43 -20.89 -13.67
N THR A 665 -26.51 -19.96 -13.38
CA THR A 665 -26.84 -18.62 -12.89
C THR A 665 -26.16 -17.52 -13.71
N ALA A 666 -26.90 -16.45 -14.01
CA ALA A 666 -26.37 -15.23 -14.65
C ALA A 666 -26.58 -13.99 -13.77
N THR A 667 -25.52 -13.23 -13.55
CA THR A 667 -25.50 -11.96 -12.81
C THR A 667 -24.68 -10.90 -13.57
N GLY A 668 -24.77 -9.64 -13.15
CA GLY A 668 -24.15 -8.50 -13.83
C GLY A 668 -25.16 -7.71 -14.69
N SER A 669 -24.77 -7.30 -15.89
CA SER A 669 -25.61 -6.52 -16.80
C SER A 669 -25.47 -6.90 -18.27
N ILE A 670 -26.56 -6.67 -19.02
CA ILE A 670 -26.58 -6.73 -20.48
C ILE A 670 -27.11 -5.38 -20.98
N GLU A 671 -26.29 -4.66 -21.74
CA GLU A 671 -26.69 -3.49 -22.52
C GLU A 671 -26.62 -3.81 -24.01
N GLU A 672 -27.73 -3.62 -24.72
CA GLU A 672 -27.89 -4.00 -26.13
C GLU A 672 -28.33 -2.80 -26.97
N ASN A 673 -27.58 -2.50 -28.03
CA ASN A 673 -27.77 -1.36 -28.93
C ASN A 673 -27.68 -1.81 -30.39
N ALA A 674 -28.61 -2.70 -30.79
CA ALA A 674 -28.88 -3.10 -32.16
C ALA A 674 -30.33 -2.78 -32.55
N SER A 675 -30.69 -3.05 -33.80
CA SER A 675 -32.06 -2.88 -34.33
C SER A 675 -32.96 -4.10 -34.13
N LYS A 676 -32.48 -5.12 -33.40
CA LYS A 676 -33.04 -6.47 -33.28
C LYS A 676 -32.88 -6.97 -31.86
N ASN A 677 -33.95 -7.12 -31.09
CA ASN A 677 -33.80 -7.31 -29.65
C ASN A 677 -34.32 -8.71 -29.30
N ARG A 678 -33.39 -9.68 -29.21
CA ARG A 678 -33.62 -11.02 -28.65
C ARG A 678 -32.61 -11.21 -27.54
N ILE A 679 -33.04 -11.00 -26.31
CA ILE A 679 -32.13 -11.00 -25.16
C ILE A 679 -32.69 -11.93 -24.11
N GLY A 680 -31.84 -12.81 -23.59
CA GLY A 680 -32.18 -13.74 -22.53
C GLY A 680 -31.07 -13.77 -21.48
N GLY A 681 -31.41 -13.68 -20.19
CA GLY A 681 -30.38 -13.80 -19.16
C GLY A 681 -29.67 -15.15 -19.16
N ILE A 682 -30.30 -16.21 -19.67
CA ILE A 682 -29.70 -17.53 -19.88
C ILE A 682 -29.51 -17.82 -21.36
N LEU A 683 -30.57 -17.73 -22.18
CA LEU A 683 -30.55 -18.09 -23.60
C LEU A 683 -31.25 -17.03 -24.46
N ALA A 684 -30.57 -16.43 -25.44
CA ALA A 684 -31.19 -15.37 -26.24
C ALA A 684 -32.23 -15.88 -27.25
N ARG A 685 -31.92 -16.96 -27.98
CA ARG A 685 -32.84 -17.50 -29.00
C ARG A 685 -32.69 -19.01 -29.21
N ALA A 686 -33.81 -19.68 -29.46
CA ALA A 686 -33.85 -21.04 -30.00
C ALA A 686 -34.23 -21.02 -31.49
N GLU A 687 -33.52 -21.79 -32.32
CA GLU A 687 -33.76 -21.94 -33.76
C GLU A 687 -33.78 -23.42 -34.18
N GLY A 688 -34.56 -23.74 -35.22
CA GLY A 688 -34.75 -25.10 -35.73
C GLY A 688 -36.21 -25.58 -35.70
N THR A 689 -36.44 -26.87 -35.93
CA THR A 689 -37.80 -27.44 -36.12
C THR A 689 -38.15 -28.57 -35.15
N VAL A 690 -37.20 -29.00 -34.31
CA VAL A 690 -37.38 -30.13 -33.39
C VAL A 690 -38.02 -29.63 -32.09
N VAL A 691 -39.30 -29.97 -31.89
CA VAL A 691 -40.01 -29.74 -30.62
C VAL A 691 -39.31 -30.51 -29.50
N GLY A 692 -38.91 -29.83 -28.42
CA GLY A 692 -38.09 -30.42 -27.36
C GLY A 692 -36.62 -30.68 -27.74
N GLY A 693 -36.14 -30.12 -28.85
CA GLY A 693 -34.75 -30.22 -29.29
C GLY A 693 -33.76 -29.47 -28.39
N GLY A 694 -34.24 -28.60 -27.51
CA GLY A 694 -33.45 -28.03 -26.41
C GLY A 694 -34.27 -27.92 -25.12
N ILE A 695 -33.62 -27.67 -23.99
CA ILE A 695 -34.28 -27.42 -22.69
C ILE A 695 -33.49 -26.41 -21.85
N VAL A 696 -34.19 -25.51 -21.17
CA VAL A 696 -33.65 -24.63 -20.13
C VAL A 696 -34.32 -24.98 -18.81
N LYS A 697 -33.55 -25.41 -17.78
CA LYS A 697 -34.12 -25.82 -16.49
C LYS A 697 -33.26 -25.49 -15.26
N ASN A 698 -33.89 -25.21 -14.11
CA ASN A 698 -33.16 -24.90 -12.86
C ASN A 698 -32.17 -23.74 -12.98
N CYS A 699 -32.52 -22.71 -13.75
CA CYS A 699 -31.64 -21.56 -13.98
C CYS A 699 -32.14 -20.30 -13.26
N LEU A 700 -31.20 -19.49 -12.77
CA LEU A 700 -31.45 -18.21 -12.10
C LEU A 700 -30.84 -17.07 -12.92
N ALA A 701 -31.56 -15.98 -13.11
CA ALA A 701 -30.98 -14.75 -13.64
C ALA A 701 -31.32 -13.56 -12.74
N THR A 702 -30.29 -12.78 -12.38
CA THR A 702 -30.40 -11.58 -11.54
C THR A 702 -29.88 -10.33 -12.26
N LEU A 703 -29.81 -10.40 -13.59
CA LEU A 703 -29.22 -9.39 -14.47
C LEU A 703 -30.04 -8.10 -14.53
N SER A 704 -29.35 -6.97 -14.74
CA SER A 704 -29.96 -5.76 -15.30
C SER A 704 -29.85 -5.79 -16.82
N ILE A 705 -30.99 -5.90 -17.52
CA ILE A 705 -31.08 -6.00 -18.98
C ILE A 705 -31.65 -4.70 -19.55
N THR A 706 -30.87 -4.00 -20.36
CA THR A 706 -31.30 -2.76 -21.03
C THR A 706 -31.12 -2.90 -22.54
N ALA A 707 -32.18 -2.66 -23.30
CA ALA A 707 -32.12 -2.58 -24.75
C ALA A 707 -32.40 -1.14 -25.19
N THR A 708 -31.37 -0.46 -25.70
CA THR A 708 -31.37 0.98 -26.02
C THR A 708 -31.57 1.29 -27.51
N GLY A 709 -31.37 0.31 -28.38
CA GLY A 709 -31.46 0.47 -29.83
C GLY A 709 -32.88 0.73 -30.36
N THR A 710 -32.99 1.50 -31.44
CA THR A 710 -34.26 1.89 -32.11
C THR A 710 -34.82 0.78 -32.99
N ALA A 711 -35.17 -0.34 -32.36
CA ALA A 711 -35.65 -1.52 -33.03
C ALA A 711 -36.99 -1.29 -33.75
N THR A 712 -37.07 -1.69 -35.02
CA THR A 712 -38.31 -1.56 -35.81
C THR A 712 -39.26 -2.73 -35.51
N ALA A 713 -40.57 -2.51 -35.64
CA ALA A 713 -41.61 -3.49 -35.29
C ALA A 713 -41.50 -4.84 -36.02
N VAL A 714 -40.75 -4.91 -37.13
CA VAL A 714 -40.50 -6.14 -37.91
C VAL A 714 -39.23 -6.91 -37.48
N ASN A 715 -38.37 -6.31 -36.66
CA ASN A 715 -37.05 -6.87 -36.27
C ASN A 715 -36.96 -7.24 -34.78
N VAL A 716 -37.84 -6.68 -33.95
CA VAL A 716 -38.07 -7.09 -32.56
C VAL A 716 -38.71 -8.47 -32.48
N ASN A 717 -38.32 -9.26 -31.47
CA ASN A 717 -39.01 -10.51 -31.15
C ASN A 717 -39.38 -10.54 -29.66
N GLY A 718 -38.40 -10.50 -28.76
CA GLY A 718 -38.69 -10.48 -27.32
C GLY A 718 -37.46 -10.46 -26.43
N VAL A 719 -37.62 -9.85 -25.26
CA VAL A 719 -36.61 -9.75 -24.21
C VAL A 719 -37.13 -10.43 -22.95
N GLY A 720 -36.40 -11.45 -22.49
CA GLY A 720 -36.75 -12.23 -21.30
C GLY A 720 -35.65 -12.26 -20.26
N GLY A 721 -36.01 -12.34 -18.99
CA GLY A 721 -35.03 -12.48 -17.91
C GLY A 721 -34.29 -13.81 -17.94
N ILE A 722 -34.91 -14.88 -18.48
CA ILE A 722 -34.26 -16.18 -18.74
C ILE A 722 -34.04 -16.41 -20.24
N PHE A 723 -35.07 -16.15 -21.06
CA PHE A 723 -35.10 -16.55 -22.46
C PHE A 723 -35.64 -15.46 -23.39
N GLY A 724 -34.92 -15.12 -24.46
CA GLY A 724 -35.37 -14.07 -25.39
C GLY A 724 -36.57 -14.51 -26.24
N ALA A 725 -36.35 -15.36 -27.24
CA ALA A 725 -37.42 -15.78 -28.16
C ALA A 725 -37.25 -17.19 -28.75
N ASP A 726 -38.36 -17.93 -28.82
CA ASP A 726 -38.46 -19.18 -29.60
C ASP A 726 -38.79 -18.86 -31.06
N GLN A 727 -38.07 -19.44 -32.03
CA GLN A 727 -38.37 -19.26 -33.45
C GLN A 727 -39.72 -19.90 -33.80
N ASN A 728 -39.88 -21.19 -33.51
CA ASN A 728 -41.10 -21.95 -33.79
C ASN A 728 -41.86 -22.21 -32.47
N ALA A 729 -42.88 -23.05 -32.49
CA ALA A 729 -43.62 -23.41 -31.28
C ALA A 729 -43.01 -24.68 -30.66
N GLY A 730 -42.52 -24.57 -29.44
CA GLY A 730 -42.11 -25.72 -28.62
C GLY A 730 -40.68 -26.22 -28.81
N ILE A 731 -39.77 -25.47 -29.43
CA ILE A 731 -38.37 -25.91 -29.59
C ILE A 731 -37.72 -26.13 -28.23
N VAL A 732 -37.92 -25.17 -27.31
CA VAL A 732 -37.33 -25.15 -25.97
C VAL A 732 -38.41 -24.99 -24.90
N PRO A 733 -38.69 -26.04 -24.10
CA PRO A 733 -39.34 -25.91 -22.81
C PRO A 733 -38.45 -25.17 -21.82
N ILE A 734 -39.05 -24.31 -21.02
CA ILE A 734 -38.42 -23.58 -19.92
C ILE A 734 -39.10 -24.05 -18.64
N ASP A 735 -38.36 -24.73 -17.77
CA ASP A 735 -38.92 -25.34 -16.57
C ASP A 735 -38.14 -24.91 -15.32
N GLN A 736 -38.81 -24.73 -14.18
CA GLN A 736 -38.14 -24.53 -12.88
C GLN A 736 -37.11 -23.37 -12.86
N CYS A 737 -37.34 -22.31 -13.63
CA CYS A 737 -36.43 -21.15 -13.74
C CYS A 737 -36.91 -19.93 -12.93
N MET A 738 -35.97 -19.12 -12.45
CA MET A 738 -36.23 -17.97 -11.59
C MET A 738 -35.57 -16.68 -12.11
N PHE A 739 -36.29 -15.55 -12.12
CA PHE A 739 -35.72 -14.24 -12.43
C PHE A 739 -35.96 -13.25 -11.29
N THR A 740 -34.92 -12.50 -10.93
CA THR A 740 -34.96 -11.46 -9.88
C THR A 740 -34.32 -10.14 -10.32
N GLY A 741 -34.05 -9.98 -11.61
CA GLY A 741 -33.35 -8.83 -12.17
C GLY A 741 -34.28 -7.69 -12.57
N THR A 742 -33.76 -6.85 -13.47
CA THR A 742 -34.52 -5.73 -14.07
C THR A 742 -34.47 -5.80 -15.59
N ILE A 743 -35.55 -5.42 -16.26
CA ILE A 743 -35.60 -5.32 -17.74
C ILE A 743 -36.14 -3.96 -18.17
N SER A 744 -35.44 -3.31 -19.10
CA SER A 744 -35.90 -2.11 -19.80
C SER A 744 -35.73 -2.29 -21.32
N ALA A 745 -36.81 -2.50 -22.07
CA ALA A 745 -36.74 -2.84 -23.50
C ALA A 745 -37.92 -2.31 -24.33
N GLY A 746 -37.85 -2.44 -25.65
CA GLY A 746 -38.91 -1.98 -26.56
C GLY A 746 -40.17 -2.84 -26.58
N PHE A 747 -40.01 -4.15 -26.81
CA PHE A 747 -41.08 -5.04 -27.28
C PHE A 747 -40.98 -6.46 -26.71
N SER A 748 -42.15 -7.11 -26.51
CA SER A 748 -42.35 -8.41 -25.86
C SER A 748 -41.42 -8.71 -24.70
N ILE A 749 -41.78 -8.14 -23.55
CA ILE A 749 -41.02 -8.19 -22.31
C ILE A 749 -41.64 -9.21 -21.36
N GLY A 750 -40.84 -10.10 -20.78
CA GLY A 750 -41.27 -10.91 -19.64
C GLY A 750 -40.13 -11.30 -18.71
N GLY A 751 -40.44 -11.54 -17.44
CA GLY A 751 -39.42 -11.90 -16.44
C GLY A 751 -38.78 -13.26 -16.72
N ILE A 752 -39.48 -14.18 -17.35
CA ILE A 752 -38.89 -15.45 -17.83
C ILE A 752 -38.62 -15.37 -19.32
N ALA A 753 -39.64 -15.11 -20.14
CA ALA A 753 -39.54 -15.17 -21.60
C ALA A 753 -39.98 -13.88 -22.28
N GLY A 754 -39.28 -13.46 -23.34
CA GLY A 754 -39.84 -12.48 -24.27
C GLY A 754 -40.94 -13.12 -25.10
N VAL A 755 -40.58 -14.14 -25.88
CA VAL A 755 -41.50 -15.02 -26.63
C VAL A 755 -41.22 -16.48 -26.26
N GLY A 756 -42.02 -17.02 -25.34
CA GLY A 756 -41.93 -18.42 -24.89
C GLY A 756 -42.86 -19.37 -25.65
N SER A 757 -42.68 -20.67 -25.39
CA SER A 757 -43.55 -21.73 -25.92
C SER A 757 -44.18 -22.57 -24.82
N SER A 758 -43.35 -23.30 -24.06
CA SER A 758 -43.79 -24.11 -22.93
C SER A 758 -43.02 -23.66 -21.69
N ILE A 759 -43.69 -22.89 -20.82
CA ILE A 759 -43.12 -22.37 -19.58
C ILE A 759 -43.81 -23.08 -18.41
N THR A 760 -43.04 -23.71 -17.52
CA THR A 760 -43.57 -24.45 -16.38
C THR A 760 -42.79 -24.19 -15.09
N ASN A 761 -43.49 -24.15 -13.96
CA ASN A 761 -42.87 -24.07 -12.63
C ASN A 761 -41.92 -22.87 -12.45
N CYS A 762 -42.17 -21.74 -13.13
CA CYS A 762 -41.26 -20.60 -13.16
C CYS A 762 -41.68 -19.46 -12.23
N LEU A 763 -40.69 -18.71 -11.73
CA LEU A 763 -40.87 -17.67 -10.73
C LEU A 763 -40.23 -16.34 -11.14
N VAL A 764 -40.96 -15.24 -10.98
CA VAL A 764 -40.43 -13.87 -11.10
C VAL A 764 -40.63 -13.13 -9.78
N VAL A 765 -39.55 -12.56 -9.26
CA VAL A 765 -39.54 -11.81 -7.99
C VAL A 765 -38.94 -10.44 -8.24
N GLY A 766 -39.72 -9.37 -8.09
CA GLY A 766 -39.21 -8.02 -8.17
C GLY A 766 -38.80 -7.42 -6.81
N MET A 767 -38.63 -6.10 -6.79
CA MET A 767 -38.29 -5.31 -5.61
C MET A 767 -39.50 -4.78 -4.82
N GLY A 768 -40.72 -5.03 -5.30
CA GLY A 768 -41.99 -4.61 -4.69
C GLY A 768 -42.56 -3.31 -5.26
N PRO A 769 -43.81 -2.95 -4.89
CA PRO A 769 -44.39 -1.65 -5.19
C PRO A 769 -43.61 -0.51 -4.51
N GLY A 770 -43.44 0.61 -5.21
CA GLY A 770 -42.82 1.82 -4.65
C GLY A 770 -41.30 1.84 -4.57
N ASN A 771 -40.61 0.80 -5.05
CA ASN A 771 -39.14 0.77 -5.07
C ASN A 771 -38.55 1.59 -6.24
N ALA A 772 -37.37 2.18 -6.06
CA ALA A 772 -36.84 3.23 -6.94
C ALA A 772 -36.35 2.78 -8.32
N PHE A 773 -36.28 1.46 -8.59
CA PHE A 773 -35.81 0.87 -9.85
C PHE A 773 -36.83 -0.16 -10.39
N PRO A 774 -37.04 -0.27 -11.71
CA PRO A 774 -38.13 -1.06 -12.29
C PRO A 774 -37.82 -2.56 -12.35
N THR A 775 -38.84 -3.43 -12.22
CA THR A 775 -38.67 -4.88 -12.46
C THR A 775 -38.85 -5.22 -13.94
N LEU A 776 -39.93 -4.78 -14.59
CA LEU A 776 -40.06 -4.82 -16.06
C LEU A 776 -40.55 -3.46 -16.57
N ARG A 777 -39.88 -2.87 -17.55
CA ARG A 777 -40.22 -1.57 -18.12
C ARG A 777 -40.17 -1.59 -19.64
N SER A 778 -41.16 -0.98 -20.29
CA SER A 778 -41.04 -0.65 -21.71
C SER A 778 -40.43 0.73 -21.94
N THR A 779 -39.64 0.86 -23.01
CA THR A 779 -39.10 2.13 -23.53
C THR A 779 -40.05 2.83 -24.50
N GLY A 780 -41.10 2.13 -25.00
CA GLY A 780 -42.08 2.69 -25.95
C GLY A 780 -41.63 2.74 -27.41
N VAL A 781 -40.46 2.19 -27.73
CA VAL A 781 -39.94 2.08 -29.10
C VAL A 781 -39.61 0.61 -29.40
N PRO A 782 -40.34 -0.06 -30.30
CA PRO A 782 -41.51 0.41 -31.05
C PRO A 782 -42.74 0.58 -30.15
N GLN A 783 -43.68 1.44 -30.56
CA GLN A 783 -44.93 1.74 -29.82
C GLN A 783 -45.94 0.58 -29.76
N THR A 784 -45.53 -0.64 -30.11
CA THR A 784 -46.36 -1.87 -30.07
C THR A 784 -45.91 -2.82 -28.96
N GLY A 785 -45.02 -2.37 -28.07
CA GLY A 785 -44.47 -3.18 -26.99
C GLY A 785 -45.51 -3.67 -25.99
N ASN A 786 -45.27 -4.84 -25.43
CA ASN A 786 -46.15 -5.49 -24.47
C ASN A 786 -45.35 -6.14 -23.32
N ILE A 787 -45.94 -6.21 -22.12
CA ILE A 787 -45.27 -6.68 -20.90
C ILE A 787 -46.14 -7.74 -20.24
N GLY A 788 -45.61 -8.94 -20.01
CA GLY A 788 -46.26 -9.95 -19.16
C GLY A 788 -45.27 -10.48 -18.12
N GLY A 789 -45.69 -10.59 -16.86
CA GLY A 789 -44.77 -10.84 -15.75
C GLY A 789 -43.85 -12.06 -15.91
N ILE A 790 -44.39 -13.16 -16.44
CA ILE A 790 -43.62 -14.34 -16.86
C ILE A 790 -43.20 -14.22 -18.32
N ALA A 791 -44.15 -13.90 -19.22
CA ALA A 791 -43.92 -13.92 -20.67
C ALA A 791 -44.52 -12.71 -21.39
N GLY A 792 -43.77 -12.09 -22.30
CA GLY A 792 -44.35 -11.12 -23.25
C GLY A 792 -45.40 -11.78 -24.13
N THR A 793 -44.99 -12.82 -24.87
CA THR A 793 -45.84 -13.69 -25.68
C THR A 793 -45.63 -15.15 -25.29
N ASN A 794 -46.68 -15.98 -25.29
CA ASN A 794 -46.54 -17.43 -25.13
C ASN A 794 -47.26 -18.24 -26.23
N LYS A 795 -46.59 -19.28 -26.77
CA LYS A 795 -47.07 -20.07 -27.92
C LYS A 795 -47.79 -21.39 -27.60
N VAL A 796 -47.63 -22.00 -26.43
CA VAL A 796 -48.21 -23.33 -26.15
C VAL A 796 -48.83 -23.43 -24.75
N LYS A 797 -48.04 -23.36 -23.68
CA LYS A 797 -48.53 -23.46 -22.30
C LYS A 797 -47.71 -22.63 -21.33
N LEU A 798 -48.37 -22.03 -20.35
CA LEU A 798 -47.74 -21.36 -19.21
C LEU A 798 -48.43 -21.88 -17.96
N VAL A 799 -47.77 -22.73 -17.19
CA VAL A 799 -48.41 -23.53 -16.14
C VAL A 799 -47.58 -23.49 -14.87
N ASN A 800 -48.22 -23.49 -13.69
CA ASN A 800 -47.54 -23.49 -12.40
C ASN A 800 -46.56 -22.32 -12.25
N CYS A 801 -46.90 -21.12 -12.71
CA CYS A 801 -45.98 -19.97 -12.65
C CYS A 801 -46.39 -18.97 -11.56
N VAL A 802 -45.41 -18.24 -11.02
CA VAL A 802 -45.60 -17.28 -9.92
C VAL A 802 -44.93 -15.95 -10.24
N VAL A 803 -45.65 -14.86 -10.01
CA VAL A 803 -45.10 -13.50 -10.04
C VAL A 803 -45.38 -12.85 -8.69
N LYS A 804 -44.33 -12.42 -7.99
CA LYS A 804 -44.45 -11.73 -6.70
C LYS A 804 -43.60 -10.47 -6.65
N ASN A 805 -44.02 -9.53 -5.81
CA ASN A 805 -43.26 -8.33 -5.45
C ASN A 805 -42.75 -7.57 -6.69
N ALA A 806 -43.51 -7.47 -7.79
CA ALA A 806 -42.99 -6.92 -9.04
C ALA A 806 -43.61 -5.56 -9.41
N THR A 807 -42.90 -4.76 -10.20
CA THR A 807 -43.44 -3.52 -10.78
C THR A 807 -43.24 -3.53 -12.28
N PHE A 808 -44.35 -3.49 -13.04
CA PHE A 808 -44.39 -3.51 -14.50
C PHE A 808 -44.85 -2.15 -15.01
N LYS A 809 -44.03 -1.51 -15.86
CA LYS A 809 -44.25 -0.11 -16.28
C LYS A 809 -44.24 0.03 -17.79
N ALA A 810 -45.41 0.33 -18.39
CA ALA A 810 -45.50 0.74 -19.78
C ALA A 810 -44.88 2.12 -20.01
N ALA A 811 -44.54 2.41 -21.27
CA ALA A 811 -44.16 3.75 -21.70
C ALA A 811 -45.41 4.60 -21.97
N ALA A 812 -45.26 5.93 -21.99
CA ALA A 812 -46.32 6.83 -22.43
C ALA A 812 -46.38 6.85 -23.97
N THR A 813 -47.37 6.17 -24.56
CA THR A 813 -47.54 6.03 -26.02
C THR A 813 -48.99 6.20 -26.46
N THR A 814 -49.23 6.63 -27.69
CA THR A 814 -50.57 6.77 -28.29
C THR A 814 -51.25 5.44 -28.65
N ASN A 815 -50.50 4.33 -28.62
CA ASN A 815 -51.02 3.00 -28.91
C ASN A 815 -51.30 2.21 -27.62
N LEU A 816 -52.20 1.24 -27.71
CA LEU A 816 -52.53 0.30 -26.63
C LEU A 816 -51.35 -0.64 -26.36
N MET A 817 -50.82 -0.60 -25.14
CA MET A 817 -49.75 -1.49 -24.66
C MET A 817 -50.30 -2.41 -23.55
N PRO A 818 -50.51 -3.71 -23.80
CA PRO A 818 -51.06 -4.61 -22.79
C PRO A 818 -50.00 -4.98 -21.73
N VAL A 819 -50.35 -4.75 -20.46
CA VAL A 819 -49.53 -5.02 -19.27
C VAL A 819 -50.23 -6.05 -18.41
N ALA A 820 -49.69 -7.27 -18.39
CA ALA A 820 -50.33 -8.41 -17.75
C ALA A 820 -49.51 -9.02 -16.61
N GLY A 821 -50.20 -9.59 -15.63
CA GLY A 821 -49.59 -10.21 -14.46
C GLY A 821 -48.73 -11.45 -14.79
N MET A 822 -49.16 -12.27 -15.75
CA MET A 822 -48.48 -13.51 -16.19
C MET A 822 -47.98 -13.41 -17.63
N VAL A 823 -48.89 -13.28 -18.58
CA VAL A 823 -48.60 -13.26 -20.01
C VAL A 823 -49.45 -12.23 -20.71
N SER A 824 -48.85 -11.47 -21.63
CA SER A 824 -49.54 -10.35 -22.27
C SER A 824 -50.26 -10.75 -23.56
N THR A 825 -49.71 -11.66 -24.35
CA THR A 825 -50.34 -12.19 -25.58
C THR A 825 -50.11 -13.68 -25.79
N TYR A 826 -51.03 -14.31 -26.53
CA TYR A 826 -50.91 -15.71 -26.96
C TYR A 826 -50.78 -15.86 -28.47
N GLN A 827 -50.14 -16.96 -28.86
CA GLN A 827 -50.11 -17.48 -30.23
C GLN A 827 -50.45 -18.98 -30.20
N ASN A 828 -50.82 -19.56 -31.35
CA ASN A 828 -50.98 -21.00 -31.57
C ASN A 828 -51.86 -21.76 -30.54
N GLY A 829 -52.93 -21.12 -30.03
CA GLY A 829 -53.83 -21.73 -29.05
C GLY A 829 -53.29 -21.77 -27.61
N GLY A 830 -52.25 -20.97 -27.31
CA GLY A 830 -51.65 -20.89 -25.99
C GLY A 830 -52.63 -20.52 -24.87
N TYR A 831 -52.32 -20.99 -23.66
CA TYR A 831 -53.11 -20.74 -22.44
C TYR A 831 -52.21 -20.56 -21.20
N THR A 832 -52.80 -20.02 -20.13
CA THR A 832 -52.22 -20.00 -18.78
C THR A 832 -53.09 -20.76 -17.81
N ALA A 833 -52.49 -21.64 -17.01
CA ALA A 833 -53.17 -22.40 -15.98
C ALA A 833 -52.36 -22.45 -14.67
N ASN A 834 -53.03 -22.71 -13.55
CA ASN A 834 -52.42 -22.95 -12.23
C ASN A 834 -51.36 -21.89 -11.87
N SER A 835 -51.60 -20.62 -12.15
CA SER A 835 -50.59 -19.55 -12.04
C SER A 835 -51.06 -18.39 -11.16
N PHE A 836 -50.15 -17.77 -10.39
CA PHE A 836 -50.48 -16.86 -9.28
C PHE A 836 -49.71 -15.53 -9.37
N VAL A 837 -50.42 -14.40 -9.20
CA VAL A 837 -49.81 -13.06 -9.07
C VAL A 837 -50.11 -12.44 -7.70
N GLY A 838 -49.08 -11.92 -7.03
CA GLY A 838 -49.21 -11.24 -5.73
C GLY A 838 -48.27 -10.05 -5.59
N SER A 839 -48.60 -9.11 -4.69
CA SER A 839 -47.81 -7.91 -4.36
C SER A 839 -47.19 -7.19 -5.56
N THR A 840 -47.94 -7.06 -6.67
CA THR A 840 -47.41 -6.64 -7.97
C THR A 840 -48.18 -5.44 -8.51
N SER A 841 -47.44 -4.43 -8.97
CA SER A 841 -47.96 -3.19 -9.56
C SER A 841 -47.96 -3.27 -11.08
N LEU A 842 -49.13 -3.08 -11.69
CA LEU A 842 -49.33 -2.97 -13.13
C LEU A 842 -49.57 -1.50 -13.48
N GLU A 843 -48.50 -0.82 -13.89
CA GLU A 843 -48.49 0.60 -14.29
C GLU A 843 -48.57 0.72 -15.82
N GLY A 844 -49.73 1.12 -16.34
CA GLY A 844 -49.91 1.32 -17.78
C GLY A 844 -49.58 2.74 -18.26
N SER A 845 -49.81 2.95 -19.57
CA SER A 845 -49.62 4.23 -20.24
C SER A 845 -50.75 5.21 -19.88
N PRO A 846 -50.50 6.49 -19.51
CA PRO A 846 -51.56 7.43 -19.14
C PRO A 846 -52.39 7.97 -20.33
N THR A 847 -52.04 7.62 -21.58
CA THR A 847 -52.72 8.08 -22.80
C THR A 847 -53.92 7.17 -23.19
N PRO A 848 -55.15 7.72 -23.39
CA PRO A 848 -56.34 6.94 -23.75
C PRO A 848 -56.29 6.29 -25.15
N PRO A 849 -57.12 5.25 -25.46
CA PRO A 849 -58.24 4.74 -24.67
C PRO A 849 -57.95 3.37 -24.03
N ASN A 850 -57.30 3.37 -22.87
CA ASN A 850 -57.18 2.17 -22.04
C ASN A 850 -58.57 1.75 -21.52
N GLY A 851 -59.10 0.62 -21.99
CA GLY A 851 -60.14 -0.09 -21.27
C GLY A 851 -59.52 -1.11 -20.30
N ASP A 852 -60.28 -1.51 -19.28
CA ASP A 852 -59.85 -2.48 -18.26
C ASP A 852 -59.23 -3.79 -18.82
N TYR A 853 -59.55 -4.13 -20.07
CA TYR A 853 -59.03 -5.30 -20.79
C TYR A 853 -57.50 -5.30 -20.98
N ILE A 854 -56.79 -4.17 -20.83
CA ILE A 854 -55.32 -4.13 -20.97
C ILE A 854 -54.56 -4.51 -19.70
N PHE A 855 -55.24 -4.61 -18.55
CA PHE A 855 -54.67 -4.92 -17.22
C PHE A 855 -55.25 -6.22 -16.66
N ARG A 856 -54.86 -7.36 -17.24
CA ARG A 856 -55.32 -8.70 -16.84
C ARG A 856 -54.22 -9.50 -16.15
N ILE A 857 -54.57 -10.61 -15.49
CA ILE A 857 -53.56 -11.59 -15.07
C ILE A 857 -53.02 -12.36 -16.28
N ALA A 858 -53.90 -12.86 -17.15
CA ALA A 858 -53.57 -13.53 -18.40
C ALA A 858 -54.08 -12.74 -19.61
N GLY A 859 -53.30 -12.75 -20.69
CA GLY A 859 -53.44 -11.84 -21.82
C GLY A 859 -54.64 -12.12 -22.74
N THR A 860 -55.08 -11.07 -23.43
CA THR A 860 -56.11 -11.16 -24.46
C THR A 860 -55.52 -11.56 -25.81
N ALA A 861 -56.22 -12.42 -26.54
CA ALA A 861 -55.66 -13.14 -27.67
C ALA A 861 -55.51 -12.32 -28.97
N GLY A 862 -54.36 -12.48 -29.62
CA GLY A 862 -54.20 -12.20 -31.06
C GLY A 862 -54.67 -13.35 -31.96
N ASN A 863 -54.76 -14.57 -31.41
CA ASN A 863 -55.39 -15.76 -32.01
C ASN A 863 -55.97 -16.59 -30.86
N SER A 864 -57.24 -17.03 -30.98
CA SER A 864 -58.07 -17.64 -29.92
C SER A 864 -57.29 -18.36 -28.82
N PRO A 865 -57.37 -17.92 -27.55
CA PRO A 865 -56.58 -18.51 -26.48
C PRO A 865 -57.18 -19.87 -26.11
N GLY A 866 -56.33 -20.78 -25.63
CA GLY A 866 -56.81 -22.00 -24.99
C GLY A 866 -57.57 -21.69 -23.69
N ALA A 867 -58.24 -22.70 -23.12
CA ALA A 867 -58.99 -22.53 -21.88
C ALA A 867 -58.04 -22.23 -20.69
N ASN A 868 -58.09 -21.00 -20.18
CA ASN A 868 -57.38 -20.62 -18.96
C ASN A 868 -58.13 -21.16 -17.74
N ALA A 869 -57.43 -21.78 -16.79
CA ALA A 869 -58.05 -22.44 -15.64
C ALA A 869 -57.12 -22.45 -14.42
N GLY A 870 -57.69 -22.33 -13.21
CA GLY A 870 -56.91 -22.40 -11.97
C GLY A 870 -55.91 -21.26 -11.77
N ASN A 871 -56.14 -20.10 -12.39
CA ASN A 871 -55.30 -18.92 -12.18
C ASN A 871 -55.75 -18.13 -10.95
N TYR A 872 -54.83 -17.41 -10.32
CA TYR A 872 -55.04 -16.73 -9.06
C TYR A 872 -54.43 -15.32 -9.00
N ALA A 873 -55.13 -14.40 -8.32
CA ALA A 873 -54.63 -13.09 -7.95
C ALA A 873 -54.80 -12.86 -6.44
N ALA A 874 -53.78 -12.31 -5.77
CA ALA A 874 -53.93 -11.81 -4.41
C ALA A 874 -54.44 -10.36 -4.41
N ALA A 875 -55.20 -9.96 -3.38
CA ALA A 875 -55.74 -8.60 -3.24
C ALA A 875 -54.67 -7.49 -3.22
N SER A 876 -53.41 -7.86 -2.97
CA SER A 876 -52.21 -7.02 -3.04
C SER A 876 -51.77 -6.60 -4.46
N VAL A 877 -52.43 -7.07 -5.53
CA VAL A 877 -52.13 -6.67 -6.91
C VAL A 877 -52.78 -5.31 -7.21
N THR A 878 -51.98 -4.34 -7.66
CA THR A 878 -52.44 -2.97 -7.92
C THR A 878 -52.44 -2.65 -9.42
N THR A 879 -53.52 -2.05 -9.92
CA THR A 879 -53.70 -1.70 -11.34
C THR A 879 -54.06 -0.22 -11.47
N ALA A 880 -53.08 0.62 -11.79
CA ALA A 880 -53.19 2.07 -11.60
C ALA A 880 -54.25 2.78 -12.48
N LEU A 881 -54.66 2.17 -13.60
CA LEU A 881 -55.56 2.75 -14.60
C LEU A 881 -56.76 1.85 -14.94
N ARG A 882 -57.09 0.89 -14.06
CA ARG A 882 -58.24 -0.01 -14.22
C ARG A 882 -59.42 0.49 -13.37
N THR A 883 -60.63 0.46 -13.92
CA THR A 883 -61.84 0.98 -13.26
C THR A 883 -62.57 -0.08 -12.40
N THR A 884 -62.38 -1.36 -12.71
CA THR A 884 -62.86 -2.50 -11.91
C THR A 884 -61.71 -3.19 -11.16
N ALA A 885 -62.02 -3.77 -10.00
CA ALA A 885 -61.08 -4.65 -9.30
C ALA A 885 -60.79 -5.93 -10.13
N VAL A 886 -59.62 -6.53 -9.92
CA VAL A 886 -59.25 -7.84 -10.48
C VAL A 886 -60.10 -8.92 -9.80
N GLY A 887 -60.79 -9.75 -10.58
CA GLY A 887 -61.65 -10.82 -10.07
C GLY A 887 -62.11 -11.77 -11.18
N ASN A 888 -62.44 -13.00 -10.79
CA ASN A 888 -62.60 -14.13 -11.71
C ASN A 888 -63.68 -13.89 -12.77
N ASP A 889 -63.26 -13.85 -14.03
CA ASP A 889 -64.12 -13.72 -15.21
C ASP A 889 -64.37 -15.08 -15.88
N ALA A 890 -65.40 -15.15 -16.72
CA ALA A 890 -65.81 -16.40 -17.38
C ALA A 890 -64.72 -17.02 -18.29
N ALA A 891 -63.72 -16.24 -18.71
CA ALA A 891 -62.59 -16.70 -19.52
C ALA A 891 -61.32 -17.05 -18.70
N GLY A 892 -61.36 -16.92 -17.36
CA GLY A 892 -60.25 -17.25 -16.46
C GLY A 892 -59.00 -16.37 -16.64
N LEU A 893 -59.18 -15.14 -17.16
CA LEU A 893 -58.12 -14.18 -17.49
C LEU A 893 -57.65 -13.38 -16.27
N ASP A 894 -58.53 -13.10 -15.32
CA ASP A 894 -58.16 -12.43 -14.05
C ASP A 894 -57.94 -13.41 -12.89
N GLY A 895 -58.45 -14.64 -13.01
CA GLY A 895 -58.30 -15.69 -12.01
C GLY A 895 -59.11 -15.49 -10.73
N ALA A 896 -59.10 -16.51 -9.87
CA ALA A 896 -59.75 -16.48 -8.57
C ALA A 896 -58.93 -15.70 -7.52
N THR A 897 -59.60 -15.10 -6.55
CA THR A 897 -58.93 -14.47 -5.42
C THR A 897 -58.24 -15.53 -4.55
N ALA A 898 -56.91 -15.45 -4.42
CA ALA A 898 -56.16 -16.30 -3.50
C ALA A 898 -56.12 -15.67 -2.09
N ASN A 899 -56.77 -16.33 -1.14
CA ASN A 899 -56.90 -15.83 0.24
C ASN A 899 -55.73 -16.26 1.16
N THR A 900 -54.85 -17.16 0.71
CA THR A 900 -53.69 -17.65 1.49
C THR A 900 -52.52 -18.00 0.57
N THR A 901 -51.30 -17.57 0.89
CA THR A 901 -50.06 -17.85 0.14
C THR A 901 -49.09 -18.68 0.97
N THR A 902 -49.47 -19.92 1.28
CA THR A 902 -48.66 -20.85 2.09
C THR A 902 -47.86 -21.83 1.22
N GLN A 903 -46.86 -22.50 1.80
CA GLN A 903 -46.17 -23.61 1.15
C GLN A 903 -47.15 -24.66 0.59
N THR A 904 -48.18 -25.04 1.34
CA THR A 904 -49.20 -26.00 0.90
C THR A 904 -49.95 -25.52 -0.35
N PHE A 905 -50.24 -24.23 -0.47
CA PHE A 905 -50.83 -23.66 -1.68
C PHE A 905 -49.87 -23.81 -2.88
N PHE A 906 -48.60 -23.41 -2.75
CA PHE A 906 -47.64 -23.51 -3.84
C PHE A 906 -47.29 -24.97 -4.22
N GLN A 907 -47.22 -25.86 -3.24
CA GLN A 907 -46.88 -27.27 -3.46
C GLN A 907 -48.08 -28.08 -3.99
N SER A 908 -49.25 -27.95 -3.35
CA SER A 908 -50.41 -28.84 -3.60
C SER A 908 -51.43 -28.25 -4.56
N THR A 909 -51.61 -26.93 -4.61
CA THR A 909 -52.55 -26.27 -5.54
C THR A 909 -51.85 -25.85 -6.83
N MET A 910 -50.60 -25.38 -6.72
CA MET A 910 -49.82 -24.85 -7.84
C MET A 910 -48.74 -25.82 -8.36
N GLY A 911 -48.58 -27.00 -7.76
CA GLY A 911 -47.73 -28.07 -8.28
C GLY A 911 -46.21 -27.83 -8.26
N PHE A 912 -45.69 -26.92 -7.42
CA PHE A 912 -44.25 -26.70 -7.30
C PHE A 912 -43.55 -27.89 -6.61
N ASP A 913 -42.43 -28.34 -7.19
CA ASP A 913 -41.58 -29.40 -6.63
C ASP A 913 -40.61 -28.83 -5.57
N TYR A 914 -40.89 -29.12 -4.29
CA TYR A 914 -40.08 -28.64 -3.17
C TYR A 914 -38.75 -29.41 -2.95
N SER A 915 -38.37 -30.33 -3.84
CA SER A 915 -36.97 -30.79 -3.96
C SER A 915 -36.08 -29.78 -4.71
N ILE A 916 -36.70 -28.92 -5.53
CA ILE A 916 -36.06 -27.87 -6.32
C ILE A 916 -36.29 -26.48 -5.70
N TRP A 917 -37.47 -26.26 -5.14
CA TRP A 917 -37.92 -25.01 -4.53
C TRP A 917 -37.94 -25.09 -2.99
N LYS A 918 -37.68 -23.99 -2.28
CA LYS A 918 -37.91 -23.88 -0.83
C LYS A 918 -38.85 -22.72 -0.53
N THR A 919 -39.45 -22.73 0.66
CA THR A 919 -40.20 -21.58 1.18
C THR A 919 -39.21 -20.53 1.66
N ASP A 920 -39.32 -19.32 1.12
CA ASP A 920 -38.57 -18.16 1.60
C ASP A 920 -39.24 -17.55 2.85
N THR A 921 -38.56 -16.60 3.48
CA THR A 921 -39.04 -15.86 4.66
C THR A 921 -40.36 -15.11 4.44
N ASP A 922 -40.70 -14.76 3.20
CA ASP A 922 -41.98 -14.15 2.83
C ASP A 922 -43.10 -15.16 2.50
N GLY A 923 -42.86 -16.46 2.66
CA GLY A 923 -43.84 -17.54 2.49
C GLY A 923 -43.97 -18.08 1.06
N TYR A 924 -43.24 -17.53 0.10
CA TYR A 924 -43.28 -17.93 -1.31
C TYR A 924 -42.16 -18.90 -1.71
N PRO A 925 -42.26 -19.57 -2.87
CA PRO A 925 -41.14 -20.34 -3.42
C PRO A 925 -39.92 -19.46 -3.70
N THR A 926 -38.73 -20.05 -3.55
CA THR A 926 -37.44 -19.53 -4.04
C THR A 926 -36.54 -20.71 -4.42
N LEU A 927 -35.70 -20.55 -5.44
CA LEU A 927 -34.96 -21.66 -6.07
C LEU A 927 -33.82 -22.13 -5.15
N GLN A 928 -33.75 -23.42 -4.83
CA GLN A 928 -32.71 -23.95 -3.93
C GLN A 928 -31.36 -24.14 -4.63
N HIS A 929 -31.39 -24.66 -5.85
CA HIS A 929 -30.23 -25.21 -6.54
C HIS A 929 -30.03 -24.55 -7.92
N ALA A 930 -29.43 -23.35 -7.92
CA ALA A 930 -29.04 -22.64 -9.14
C ALA A 930 -27.58 -22.17 -9.07
N GLY A 931 -26.79 -22.51 -10.09
CA GLY A 931 -25.43 -22.04 -10.30
C GLY A 931 -24.35 -23.07 -10.01
N TYR A 932 -23.18 -22.55 -9.64
CA TYR A 932 -21.92 -23.29 -9.49
C TYR A 932 -21.90 -24.20 -8.24
N ASN A 933 -21.47 -25.45 -8.41
CA ASN A 933 -21.57 -26.50 -7.37
C ASN A 933 -20.59 -26.32 -6.19
N GLY A 934 -19.60 -25.43 -6.31
CA GLY A 934 -18.60 -25.19 -5.26
C GLY A 934 -18.98 -24.11 -4.23
N GLY A 935 -20.21 -23.63 -4.22
CA GLY A 935 -20.73 -22.67 -3.23
C GLY A 935 -20.24 -21.23 -3.42
N LEU A 936 -21.19 -20.29 -3.59
CA LEU A 936 -20.90 -18.86 -3.76
C LEU A 936 -20.24 -18.19 -2.54
N ALA A 937 -20.30 -18.83 -1.36
CA ALA A 937 -19.66 -18.34 -0.14
C ALA A 937 -18.12 -18.54 -0.09
N THR A 938 -17.51 -19.11 -1.14
CA THR A 938 -16.05 -19.28 -1.27
C THR A 938 -15.43 -18.39 -2.37
N LEU A 939 -16.13 -17.32 -2.75
CA LEU A 939 -15.68 -16.30 -3.71
C LEU A 939 -15.00 -15.11 -3.01
#